data_AF-A0A6B0T595-F1
#
_entry.id   AF-A0A6B0T595-F1
#
_cell.length_a   1.000
_cell.length_b   1.000
_cell.length_c   1.000
_cell.angle_alpha   90.00
_cell.angle_beta   90.00
_cell.angle_gamma   90.00
#
_symmetry.space_group_name_H-M   'P 1'
#
loop_
_entity.id
_entity.type
_entity.pdbx_description
1 polymer ?
#
loop_
_entity_poly.entity_id
_entity_poly.type
_entity_poly.pdbx_seq_one_letter_code
_entity_poly.pdbx_strand_id
1 'polypeptide(L)'
;MTVQSFKKYPYECEIAGDLSLVVSAKNDADCVLSLYKGDEMVATRECDPEFFDPDTGFDRQQIHALGKELAQSAGIGEETILEGFSGAIFEVQAMRGFPGPRLAPIIEHKHPVASCPAPGWTVTPLDPATKWEELESRFDDWLDRNDLEIWEDDPGTGKTTSAAKAASNSDHSVVFYLPTHRNCQEFLDEDEIPSDYYHLKGAGQPRHKCCMRAKVNESQCSEHDEPEAMCPIYDFPEEHEIRREYERLEREVGGIQAHRELNLFEKDWHGDAVEKSQTDEELVGKCKWLEQFDELDRLSHVVTVHAYLGLGLLDEFECHIIDDLQNEPSIERQVRPSHLEEVSEILNSLAKDTQSPLSPVYEALYQLATEIENTFVQRGGSLGDLSPVSFEIPPIARRHESFNHDRQVAEALAWAKRGYLKDVFGNRNNKNWGHVPTSLDFLLMAAGEVDGGVTKSAARRAIASFRGLTDCPRCGESAITRPDRSPPDSERSDIDLSGPEHRCAECGWDENQDPLITSDTDQARATAWLQHPDTDSSGTRSYLQFRQLRRPDELPPPENTLLLDATPTVAMYKHLFDVKDVHQEGTERIESNANITQIVDGQYHRGTICQTDTAGRGKRRRQRIQEFIDRECEEHEGANEDGPDVILVGHQRAREEGFFQIPSNAEWIDFYTGRGLDRKNAKALIVIGAPYPNPQALSRLAEMLTVGKDIDLGKVVHDTDEQVIDKMIPTHRRYLYDDGEGNGYQVEIKPRWGLLGELLEDKREREIHQMLHRIRPVLADDPKDIYLLTNVPIDVPITTLTTMEQLLRWRREEPITILRPKAREILDLVSDLYDSPPQSEPLSELWHIDEEEIKTTISDLYTLYCERIEAVSEQSIRNGMNDLEAIGLAEQSRPGRSYVYTLPRTRVTRIQTVLDRSTDLSLKERQQLRAVVPEEAESADWLTEALDFVNR
;
A
#
# COMPACT_ATOMS: atom_id res chain seq x y z
N MET A 1 -17.30 -28.00 -10.01
CA MET A 1 -16.09 -28.73 -10.47
C MET A 1 -16.02 -28.70 -12.00
N THR A 2 -14.90 -28.28 -12.61
CA THR A 2 -14.70 -28.32 -14.08
C THR A 2 -14.25 -29.72 -14.52
N VAL A 3 -14.22 -30.02 -15.83
CA VAL A 3 -13.62 -31.28 -16.37
C VAL A 3 -12.19 -31.49 -15.84
N GLN A 4 -11.44 -30.41 -15.59
CA GLN A 4 -10.12 -30.48 -14.96
C GLN A 4 -10.14 -30.97 -13.51
N SER A 5 -11.25 -30.81 -12.77
CA SER A 5 -11.38 -31.31 -11.40
C SER A 5 -11.44 -32.84 -11.35
N PHE A 6 -12.19 -33.48 -12.25
CA PHE A 6 -12.25 -34.95 -12.35
C PHE A 6 -10.98 -35.57 -12.95
N LYS A 7 -10.17 -34.78 -13.68
CA LYS A 7 -8.82 -35.23 -14.09
C LYS A 7 -7.87 -35.35 -12.90
N LYS A 8 -8.02 -34.47 -11.90
CA LYS A 8 -7.13 -34.41 -10.74
C LYS A 8 -7.59 -35.32 -9.60
N TYR A 9 -8.90 -35.50 -9.44
CA TYR A 9 -9.51 -36.33 -8.40
C TYR A 9 -10.71 -37.11 -8.97
N PRO A 10 -10.54 -38.39 -9.35
CA PRO A 10 -11.68 -39.23 -9.71
C PRO A 10 -12.57 -39.41 -8.48
N TYR A 11 -13.89 -39.38 -8.68
CA TYR A 11 -14.85 -39.58 -7.60
C TYR A 11 -15.37 -41.01 -7.61
N GLU A 12 -15.34 -41.70 -6.48
CA GLU A 12 -15.85 -43.06 -6.33
C GLU A 12 -17.02 -43.09 -5.33
N CYS A 13 -18.10 -43.76 -5.69
CA CYS A 13 -19.29 -43.94 -4.84
C CYS A 13 -19.75 -45.40 -4.88
N GLU A 14 -20.09 -45.96 -3.72
CA GLU A 14 -20.66 -47.31 -3.65
C GLU A 14 -22.13 -47.31 -4.11
N ILE A 15 -22.47 -48.24 -5.01
CA ILE A 15 -23.85 -48.40 -5.52
C ILE A 15 -24.59 -49.46 -4.71
N ALA A 16 -24.07 -50.69 -4.69
CA ALA A 16 -24.70 -51.82 -4.03
C ALA A 16 -23.73 -53.02 -3.94
N GLY A 17 -23.60 -53.61 -2.75
CA GLY A 17 -22.78 -54.80 -2.55
C GLY A 17 -21.30 -54.54 -2.85
N ASP A 18 -20.74 -55.24 -3.83
CA ASP A 18 -19.36 -55.08 -4.31
C ASP A 18 -19.25 -54.12 -5.51
N LEU A 19 -20.29 -53.37 -5.84
CA LEU A 19 -20.31 -52.45 -6.97
C LEU A 19 -20.02 -51.00 -6.57
N SER A 20 -19.04 -50.38 -7.24
CA SER A 20 -18.76 -48.94 -7.12
C SER A 20 -18.79 -48.23 -8.48
N LEU A 21 -19.12 -46.94 -8.46
CA LEU A 21 -19.15 -46.07 -9.61
C LEU A 21 -18.02 -45.05 -9.50
N VAL A 22 -17.15 -45.00 -10.50
CA VAL A 22 -16.07 -44.03 -10.59
C VAL A 22 -16.38 -43.02 -11.71
N VAL A 23 -16.38 -41.74 -11.37
CA VAL A 23 -16.46 -40.64 -12.34
C VAL A 23 -15.08 -40.02 -12.50
N SER A 24 -14.53 -40.11 -13.71
CA SER A 24 -13.23 -39.53 -14.07
C SER A 24 -13.36 -38.65 -15.32
N ALA A 25 -12.32 -37.88 -15.68
CA ALA A 25 -12.31 -37.13 -16.93
C ALA A 25 -11.28 -37.66 -17.91
N LYS A 26 -11.66 -37.75 -19.18
CA LYS A 26 -10.73 -38.10 -20.28
C LYS A 26 -10.13 -36.82 -20.88
N ASN A 27 -9.08 -36.97 -21.68
CA ASN A 27 -8.25 -35.83 -22.05
C ASN A 27 -8.93 -34.70 -22.83
N ASP A 28 -10.08 -34.98 -23.48
CA ASP A 28 -10.80 -34.05 -24.35
C ASP A 28 -12.27 -33.88 -23.94
N ALA A 29 -12.50 -33.03 -22.93
CA ALA A 29 -13.81 -32.51 -22.51
C ALA A 29 -14.87 -33.50 -21.97
N ASP A 30 -14.77 -34.81 -22.14
CA ASP A 30 -15.81 -35.76 -21.67
C ASP A 30 -15.54 -36.35 -20.27
N CYS A 31 -16.63 -36.61 -19.53
CA CYS A 31 -16.61 -37.39 -18.28
C CYS A 31 -16.75 -38.88 -18.60
N VAL A 32 -16.07 -39.74 -17.85
CA VAL A 32 -16.14 -41.20 -17.97
C VAL A 32 -16.74 -41.76 -16.68
N LEU A 33 -17.88 -42.40 -16.80
CA LEU A 33 -18.51 -43.23 -15.77
C LEU A 33 -18.02 -44.65 -15.92
N SER A 34 -17.29 -45.16 -14.93
CA SER A 34 -16.79 -46.53 -14.91
C SER A 34 -17.43 -47.27 -13.74
N LEU A 35 -18.07 -48.41 -14.01
CA LEU A 35 -18.65 -49.29 -13.01
C LEU A 35 -17.64 -50.38 -12.69
N TYR A 36 -17.35 -50.56 -11.40
CA TYR A 36 -16.43 -51.57 -10.88
C TYR A 36 -17.21 -52.61 -10.07
N LYS A 37 -16.68 -53.85 -10.06
CA LYS A 37 -17.10 -54.93 -9.18
C LYS A 37 -15.88 -55.44 -8.42
N GLY A 38 -15.73 -55.05 -7.16
CA GLY A 38 -14.43 -55.07 -6.49
C GLY A 38 -13.43 -54.18 -7.25
N ASP A 39 -12.24 -54.69 -7.56
CA ASP A 39 -11.21 -53.94 -8.30
C ASP A 39 -11.32 -54.09 -9.83
N GLU A 40 -12.29 -54.86 -10.35
CA GLU A 40 -12.45 -55.12 -11.78
C GLU A 40 -13.46 -54.16 -12.40
N MET A 41 -13.04 -53.38 -13.41
CA MET A 41 -13.95 -52.53 -14.19
C MET A 41 -14.84 -53.40 -15.09
N VAL A 42 -16.14 -53.40 -14.83
CA VAL A 42 -17.13 -54.25 -15.52
C VAL A 42 -17.91 -53.51 -16.61
N ALA A 43 -18.02 -52.18 -16.54
CA ALA A 43 -18.59 -51.36 -17.59
C ALA A 43 -18.02 -49.94 -17.58
N THR A 44 -18.07 -49.24 -18.72
CA THR A 44 -17.68 -47.83 -18.78
C THR A 44 -18.50 -47.09 -19.84
N ARG A 45 -18.77 -45.80 -19.59
CA ARG A 45 -19.55 -44.95 -20.48
C ARG A 45 -19.03 -43.52 -20.45
N GLU A 46 -18.81 -42.97 -21.63
CA GLU A 46 -18.49 -41.55 -21.81
C GLU A 46 -19.80 -40.74 -21.77
N CYS A 47 -19.78 -39.63 -21.03
CA CYS A 47 -20.93 -38.76 -20.80
C CYS A 47 -20.49 -37.30 -20.90
N ASP A 48 -21.37 -36.48 -21.45
CA ASP A 48 -21.18 -35.03 -21.51
C ASP A 48 -21.10 -34.45 -20.08
N PRO A 49 -20.15 -33.56 -19.77
CA PRO A 49 -20.07 -32.91 -18.46
C PRO A 49 -21.35 -32.17 -18.04
N GLU A 50 -22.17 -31.71 -18.99
CA GLU A 50 -23.47 -31.07 -18.73
C GLU A 50 -24.49 -32.03 -18.11
N PHE A 51 -24.30 -33.35 -18.27
CA PHE A 51 -25.11 -34.38 -17.61
C PHE A 51 -25.05 -34.28 -16.08
N PHE A 52 -23.94 -33.78 -15.55
CA PHE A 52 -23.73 -33.58 -14.12
C PHE A 52 -23.92 -32.11 -13.69
N ASP A 53 -24.53 -31.28 -14.54
CA ASP A 53 -24.84 -29.90 -14.20
C ASP A 53 -26.16 -29.86 -13.39
N PRO A 54 -26.16 -29.37 -12.14
CA PRO A 54 -27.40 -29.24 -11.37
C PRO A 54 -28.41 -28.28 -12.00
N ASP A 55 -27.97 -27.36 -12.87
CA ASP A 55 -28.82 -26.32 -13.48
C ASP A 55 -29.56 -26.79 -14.74
N THR A 56 -29.14 -27.90 -15.38
CA THR A 56 -29.80 -28.44 -16.60
C THR A 56 -31.08 -29.24 -16.29
N GLY A 57 -31.38 -29.46 -15.00
CA GLY A 57 -32.61 -30.08 -14.53
C GLY A 57 -32.54 -31.62 -14.45
N PHE A 58 -33.30 -32.19 -13.49
CA PHE A 58 -33.32 -33.63 -13.21
C PHE A 58 -34.04 -34.43 -14.30
N ASP A 59 -33.32 -34.89 -15.32
CA ASP A 59 -33.87 -35.89 -16.26
C ASP A 59 -33.68 -37.31 -15.69
N ARG A 60 -34.61 -37.70 -14.81
CA ARG A 60 -34.66 -39.07 -14.25
C ARG A 60 -34.74 -40.14 -15.35
N GLN A 61 -35.29 -39.85 -16.53
CA GLN A 61 -35.36 -40.82 -17.61
C GLN A 61 -33.99 -41.07 -18.23
N GLN A 62 -33.16 -40.04 -18.38
CA GLN A 62 -31.78 -40.18 -18.86
C GLN A 62 -30.90 -40.92 -17.85
N ILE A 63 -30.98 -40.59 -16.56
CA ILE A 63 -30.22 -41.31 -15.50
C ILE A 63 -30.61 -42.79 -15.49
N HIS A 64 -31.91 -43.09 -15.57
CA HIS A 64 -32.40 -44.46 -15.60
C HIS A 64 -32.01 -45.20 -16.88
N ALA A 65 -32.00 -44.52 -18.03
CA ALA A 65 -31.54 -45.10 -19.31
C ALA A 65 -30.04 -45.43 -19.25
N LEU A 66 -29.23 -44.53 -18.69
CA LEU A 66 -27.79 -44.70 -18.51
C LEU A 66 -27.46 -45.84 -17.53
N GLY A 67 -28.15 -45.89 -16.39
CA GLY A 67 -27.99 -46.99 -15.42
C GLY A 67 -28.36 -48.34 -16.02
N LYS A 68 -29.41 -48.39 -16.85
CA LYS A 68 -29.81 -49.60 -17.59
C LYS A 68 -28.76 -50.01 -18.64
N GLU A 69 -28.18 -49.05 -19.35
CA GLU A 69 -27.08 -49.31 -20.31
C GLU A 69 -25.86 -49.92 -19.58
N LEU A 70 -25.43 -49.30 -18.48
CA LEU A 70 -24.30 -49.80 -17.68
C LEU A 70 -24.57 -51.19 -17.08
N ALA A 71 -25.80 -51.45 -16.60
CA ALA A 71 -26.19 -52.75 -16.10
C ALA A 71 -26.13 -53.84 -17.17
N GLN A 72 -26.61 -53.54 -18.38
CA GLN A 72 -26.53 -54.46 -19.51
C GLN A 72 -25.09 -54.71 -19.96
N SER A 73 -24.26 -53.67 -20.02
CA SER A 73 -22.83 -53.79 -20.35
C SER A 73 -22.07 -54.63 -19.32
N ALA A 74 -22.41 -54.51 -18.03
CA ALA A 74 -21.78 -55.26 -16.95
C ALA A 74 -22.36 -56.67 -16.73
N GLY A 75 -23.47 -57.03 -17.39
CA GLY A 75 -24.18 -58.30 -17.17
C GLY A 75 -24.82 -58.42 -15.79
N ILE A 76 -25.24 -57.30 -15.19
CA ILE A 76 -25.81 -57.21 -13.84
C ILE A 76 -27.32 -56.95 -13.94
N GLY A 77 -28.10 -57.44 -12.97
CA GLY A 77 -29.54 -57.19 -12.92
C GLY A 77 -29.86 -55.69 -12.81
N GLU A 78 -30.76 -55.20 -13.66
CA GLU A 78 -31.10 -53.76 -13.74
C GLU A 78 -31.57 -53.19 -12.39
N GLU A 79 -32.39 -53.95 -11.65
CA GLU A 79 -32.88 -53.54 -10.32
C GLU A 79 -31.74 -53.33 -9.31
N THR A 80 -30.65 -54.10 -9.39
CA THR A 80 -29.51 -54.01 -8.46
C THR A 80 -28.72 -52.73 -8.65
N ILE A 81 -28.64 -52.20 -9.88
CA ILE A 81 -27.87 -50.98 -10.17
C ILE A 81 -28.74 -49.75 -10.01
N LEU A 82 -29.99 -49.78 -10.46
CA LEU A 82 -30.82 -48.56 -10.54
C LEU A 82 -31.13 -47.93 -9.17
N GLU A 83 -31.24 -48.74 -8.11
CA GLU A 83 -31.54 -48.28 -6.75
C GLU A 83 -30.38 -47.43 -6.18
N GLY A 84 -29.12 -47.85 -6.37
CA GLY A 84 -27.94 -47.09 -5.91
C GLY A 84 -27.40 -46.09 -6.94
N PHE A 85 -27.53 -46.36 -8.24
CA PHE A 85 -26.96 -45.53 -9.31
C PHE A 85 -27.58 -44.14 -9.35
N SER A 86 -28.90 -44.04 -9.16
CA SER A 86 -29.57 -42.73 -9.11
C SER A 86 -29.10 -41.91 -7.91
N GLY A 87 -28.82 -42.56 -6.77
CA GLY A 87 -28.26 -41.94 -5.58
C GLY A 87 -26.81 -41.49 -5.78
N ALA A 88 -25.97 -42.32 -6.41
CA ALA A 88 -24.59 -41.99 -6.73
C ALA A 88 -24.49 -40.80 -7.69
N ILE A 89 -25.31 -40.76 -8.75
CA ILE A 89 -25.38 -39.60 -9.65
C ILE A 89 -25.87 -38.35 -8.91
N PHE A 90 -26.84 -38.51 -8.01
CA PHE A 90 -27.31 -37.40 -7.16
C PHE A 90 -26.20 -36.88 -6.25
N GLU A 91 -25.38 -37.74 -5.68
CA GLU A 91 -24.25 -37.36 -4.83
C GLU A 91 -23.16 -36.63 -5.64
N VAL A 92 -22.84 -37.11 -6.84
CA VAL A 92 -21.92 -36.43 -7.78
C VAL A 92 -22.43 -35.04 -8.15
N GLN A 93 -23.74 -34.91 -8.42
CA GLN A 93 -24.38 -33.64 -8.73
C GLN A 93 -24.51 -32.72 -7.50
N ALA A 94 -24.78 -33.27 -6.32
CA ALA A 94 -24.87 -32.55 -5.06
C ALA A 94 -23.51 -31.97 -4.65
N MET A 95 -22.42 -32.72 -4.84
CA MET A 95 -21.06 -32.20 -4.66
C MET A 95 -20.68 -31.12 -5.69
N ARG A 96 -21.36 -31.04 -6.83
CA ARG A 96 -21.27 -29.89 -7.74
C ARG A 96 -22.16 -28.71 -7.31
N GLY A 97 -23.25 -28.97 -6.57
CA GLY A 97 -24.36 -28.04 -6.34
C GLY A 97 -24.48 -27.38 -4.96
N PHE A 98 -24.07 -27.98 -3.83
CA PHE A 98 -24.19 -27.32 -2.51
C PHE A 98 -23.19 -27.86 -1.45
N PRO A 99 -22.64 -26.99 -0.58
CA PRO A 99 -22.01 -27.40 0.68
C PRO A 99 -23.10 -27.82 1.67
N GLY A 100 -23.00 -29.02 2.25
CA GLY A 100 -23.96 -29.56 3.21
C GLY A 100 -23.28 -30.24 4.41
N PRO A 101 -23.99 -30.44 5.54
CA PRO A 101 -23.54 -29.98 6.86
C PRO A 101 -23.10 -31.06 7.86
N ARG A 102 -22.49 -30.57 8.97
CA ARG A 102 -22.17 -31.19 10.28
C ARG A 102 -20.77 -31.81 10.47
N LEU A 103 -19.80 -30.94 10.76
CA LEU A 103 -19.16 -30.72 12.08
C LEU A 103 -17.87 -29.95 11.80
N ALA A 104 -17.66 -28.85 12.52
CA ALA A 104 -16.41 -28.08 12.49
C ALA A 104 -15.21 -29.04 12.63
N PRO A 105 -14.24 -28.95 11.71
CA PRO A 105 -13.25 -27.88 11.82
C PRO A 105 -13.12 -27.07 10.52
N ILE A 106 -12.83 -25.79 10.69
CA ILE A 106 -12.12 -24.88 9.77
C ILE A 106 -12.12 -25.36 8.32
N ILE A 107 -13.03 -24.77 7.55
CA ILE A 107 -13.21 -24.84 6.10
C ILE A 107 -11.88 -25.10 5.38
N GLU A 108 -11.86 -26.12 4.52
CA GLU A 108 -10.78 -26.46 3.61
C GLU A 108 -10.42 -25.27 2.70
N HIS A 109 -9.54 -24.41 3.21
CA HIS A 109 -8.91 -23.35 2.44
C HIS A 109 -7.72 -23.93 1.69
N LYS A 110 -7.46 -23.41 0.48
CA LYS A 110 -6.25 -23.73 -0.30
C LYS A 110 -4.92 -23.43 0.43
N HIS A 111 -4.99 -22.75 1.59
CA HIS A 111 -3.97 -22.65 2.62
C HIS A 111 -4.68 -22.76 3.99
N PRO A 112 -4.52 -23.83 4.76
CA PRO A 112 -5.26 -24.03 6.01
C PRO A 112 -4.81 -23.00 7.05
N VAL A 113 -5.76 -22.20 7.57
CA VAL A 113 -5.55 -21.43 8.81
C VAL A 113 -5.41 -22.45 9.93
N ALA A 114 -4.27 -22.46 10.61
CA ALA A 114 -3.99 -23.39 11.68
C ALA A 114 -4.17 -22.70 13.04
N SER A 115 -4.77 -23.41 13.99
CA SER A 115 -4.75 -22.98 15.39
C SER A 115 -3.31 -23.03 15.92
N CYS A 116 -2.94 -22.04 16.73
CA CYS A 116 -1.67 -21.97 17.44
C CYS A 116 -1.91 -21.37 18.83
N PRO A 117 -0.92 -21.37 19.75
CA PRO A 117 -1.03 -20.57 20.98
C PRO A 117 -1.22 -19.09 20.62
N ALA A 118 -2.07 -18.38 21.37
CA ALA A 118 -2.21 -16.94 21.21
C ALA A 118 -0.83 -16.28 21.35
N PRO A 119 -0.43 -15.37 20.45
CA PRO A 119 0.76 -14.57 20.69
C PRO A 119 0.57 -13.79 21.99
N GLY A 120 1.57 -13.75 22.86
CA GLY A 120 1.54 -12.82 23.99
C GLY A 120 1.74 -11.41 23.45
N TRP A 121 0.83 -10.49 23.76
CA TRP A 121 1.05 -9.07 23.56
C TRP A 121 0.56 -8.28 24.76
N THR A 122 1.22 -7.15 25.00
CA THR A 122 0.81 -6.19 26.01
C THR A 122 0.41 -4.93 25.25
N VAL A 123 -0.80 -4.46 25.48
CA VAL A 123 -1.24 -3.13 25.04
C VAL A 123 -1.34 -2.25 26.27
N THR A 124 -0.89 -1.01 26.14
CA THR A 124 -0.96 -0.02 27.21
C THR A 124 -2.04 1.00 26.85
N PRO A 125 -2.96 1.34 27.77
CA PRO A 125 -3.88 2.45 27.56
C PRO A 125 -3.10 3.74 27.35
N LEU A 126 -3.53 4.58 26.41
CA LEU A 126 -2.91 5.88 26.20
C LEU A 126 -3.39 6.87 27.27
N ASP A 127 -2.47 7.40 28.06
CA ASP A 127 -2.64 8.69 28.71
C ASP A 127 -1.84 9.73 27.89
N PRO A 128 -2.51 10.58 27.08
CA PRO A 128 -1.84 11.51 26.18
C PRO A 128 -0.86 12.44 26.91
N ALA A 129 -1.22 12.93 28.09
CA ALA A 129 -0.38 13.87 28.83
C ALA A 129 0.93 13.21 29.28
N THR A 130 0.84 12.05 29.93
CA THR A 130 2.03 11.28 30.33
C THR A 130 2.86 10.86 29.13
N LYS A 131 2.23 10.46 28.02
CA LYS A 131 2.95 10.05 26.80
C LYS A 131 3.67 11.21 26.13
N TRP A 132 3.08 12.41 26.11
CA TRP A 132 3.73 13.59 25.56
C TRP A 132 4.92 14.04 26.42
N GLU A 133 4.81 13.99 27.75
CA GLU A 133 5.94 14.26 28.66
C GLU A 133 7.07 13.23 28.47
N GLU A 134 6.74 11.96 28.29
CA GLU A 134 7.70 10.89 27.96
C GLU A 134 8.41 11.16 26.63
N LEU A 135 7.66 11.51 25.57
CA LEU A 135 8.21 11.80 24.24
C LEU A 135 9.10 13.05 24.25
N GLU A 136 8.73 14.08 25.01
CA GLU A 136 9.57 15.27 25.20
C GLU A 136 10.87 14.91 25.93
N SER A 137 10.81 14.10 27.00
CA SER A 137 12.03 13.63 27.70
C SER A 137 12.89 12.71 26.83
N ARG A 138 12.29 11.90 25.96
CA ARG A 138 13.00 11.00 25.04
C ARG A 138 13.86 11.79 24.04
N PHE A 139 13.43 12.99 23.66
CA PHE A 139 14.22 13.86 22.79
C PHE A 139 15.57 14.21 23.42
N ASP A 140 15.59 14.58 24.70
CA ASP A 140 16.82 14.87 25.44
C ASP A 140 17.73 13.62 25.53
N ASP A 141 17.14 12.45 25.79
CA ASP A 141 17.87 11.19 25.83
C ASP A 141 18.50 10.83 24.47
N TRP A 142 17.84 11.17 23.37
CA TRP A 142 18.34 10.96 22.01
C TRP A 142 19.56 11.85 21.72
N LEU A 143 19.49 13.14 22.08
CA LEU A 143 20.61 14.08 21.95
C LEU A 143 21.87 13.57 22.65
N ASP A 144 21.72 12.91 23.81
CA ASP A 144 22.82 12.34 24.58
C ASP A 144 23.46 11.08 23.94
N ARG A 145 22.71 10.32 23.13
CA ARG A 145 23.19 9.06 22.51
C ARG A 145 24.04 9.30 21.28
N ASN A 146 23.71 10.34 20.50
CA ASN A 146 24.43 10.70 19.29
C ASN A 146 24.48 9.55 18.26
N ASP A 147 23.32 8.91 18.03
CA ASP A 147 23.10 7.76 17.14
C ASP A 147 21.86 8.01 16.24
N LEU A 148 21.78 7.30 15.11
CA LEU A 148 20.56 7.28 14.28
C LEU A 148 19.43 6.59 15.06
N GLU A 149 18.35 7.32 15.30
CA GLU A 149 17.23 6.85 16.11
C GLU A 149 15.92 6.85 15.32
N ILE A 150 15.10 5.82 15.57
CA ILE A 150 13.73 5.70 15.06
C ILE A 150 12.77 5.68 16.24
N TRP A 151 11.73 6.52 16.18
CA TRP A 151 10.56 6.41 17.06
C TRP A 151 9.43 5.67 16.32
N GLU A 152 9.21 4.41 16.71
CA GLU A 152 8.20 3.53 16.15
C GLU A 152 6.83 3.65 16.86
N ASP A 153 6.61 4.66 17.73
CA ASP A 153 5.32 4.80 18.43
C ASP A 153 4.15 4.84 17.43
N ASP A 154 2.97 4.35 17.85
CA ASP A 154 1.79 4.33 16.98
C ASP A 154 1.44 5.75 16.45
N PRO A 155 1.02 5.90 15.19
CA PRO A 155 0.62 7.21 14.67
C PRO A 155 -0.53 7.80 15.48
N GLY A 156 -0.44 9.10 15.80
CA GLY A 156 -1.42 9.79 16.65
C GLY A 156 -1.00 9.93 18.10
N THR A 157 0.15 9.37 18.48
CA THR A 157 0.75 9.57 19.81
C THR A 157 1.27 10.97 20.09
N GLY A 158 1.37 11.83 19.07
CA GLY A 158 1.91 13.19 19.21
C GLY A 158 3.42 13.32 18.99
N LYS A 159 4.09 12.30 18.42
CA LYS A 159 5.54 12.32 18.13
C LYS A 159 6.04 13.62 17.49
N THR A 160 5.43 14.04 16.39
CA THR A 160 5.81 15.24 15.64
C THR A 160 5.72 16.50 16.52
N THR A 161 4.60 16.68 17.22
CA THR A 161 4.36 17.83 18.10
C THR A 161 5.28 17.82 19.33
N SER A 162 5.46 16.68 20.00
CA SER A 162 6.34 16.53 21.16
C SER A 162 7.81 16.75 20.80
N ALA A 163 8.28 16.16 19.68
CA ALA A 163 9.65 16.38 19.19
C ALA A 163 9.89 17.86 18.85
N ALA A 164 8.92 18.53 18.21
CA ALA A 164 9.03 19.95 17.88
C ALA A 164 9.05 20.86 19.11
N LYS A 165 8.26 20.55 20.15
CA LYS A 165 8.28 21.25 21.43
C LYS A 165 9.59 21.05 22.18
N ALA A 166 10.06 19.81 22.27
CA ALA A 166 11.33 19.50 22.91
C ALA A 166 12.49 20.20 22.20
N ALA A 167 12.52 20.14 20.85
CA ALA A 167 13.47 20.87 20.03
C ALA A 167 13.49 22.38 20.32
N SER A 168 12.32 23.03 20.39
CA SER A 168 12.23 24.47 20.67
C SER A 168 12.64 24.86 22.09
N ASN A 169 12.53 23.92 23.05
CA ASN A 169 13.01 24.10 24.41
C ASN A 169 14.51 23.80 24.55
N SER A 170 15.13 23.17 23.55
CA SER A 170 16.56 22.91 23.50
C SER A 170 17.32 24.13 22.99
N ASP A 171 18.61 24.22 23.33
CA ASP A 171 19.51 25.25 22.77
C ASP A 171 20.01 24.87 21.35
N HIS A 172 19.54 23.74 20.80
CA HIS A 172 20.02 23.19 19.54
C HIS A 172 19.30 23.76 18.32
N SER A 173 20.05 23.97 17.24
CA SER A 173 19.44 24.31 15.95
C SER A 173 18.83 23.06 15.30
N VAL A 174 17.59 23.14 14.83
CA VAL A 174 16.83 21.99 14.32
C VAL A 174 16.26 22.25 12.93
N VAL A 175 16.35 21.22 12.07
CA VAL A 175 15.61 21.14 10.80
C VAL A 175 14.60 19.99 10.85
N PHE A 176 13.34 20.32 10.59
CA PHE A 176 12.25 19.38 10.46
C PHE A 176 11.94 19.12 8.98
N TYR A 177 11.97 17.87 8.55
CA TYR A 177 11.69 17.47 7.16
C TYR A 177 10.36 16.72 7.07
N LEU A 178 9.41 17.30 6.33
CA LEU A 178 8.07 16.75 6.11
C LEU A 178 7.88 16.32 4.64
N PRO A 179 6.91 15.46 4.31
CA PRO A 179 6.74 14.96 2.94
C PRO A 179 6.43 16.06 1.91
N THR A 180 5.58 17.03 2.28
CA THR A 180 5.10 18.07 1.36
C THR A 180 5.02 19.45 2.01
N HIS A 181 4.95 20.50 1.18
CA HIS A 181 4.73 21.87 1.68
C HIS A 181 3.37 22.04 2.35
N ARG A 182 2.39 21.18 2.02
CA ARG A 182 1.11 21.13 2.72
C ARG A 182 1.31 20.66 4.17
N ASN A 183 2.05 19.57 4.38
CA ASN A 183 2.35 19.09 5.73
C ASN A 183 3.15 20.12 6.54
N CYS A 184 4.09 20.84 5.91
CA CYS A 184 4.78 21.95 6.57
C CYS A 184 3.82 23.05 7.03
N GLN A 185 2.81 23.37 6.22
CA GLN A 185 1.85 24.41 6.58
C GLN A 185 0.88 23.93 7.66
N GLU A 186 0.45 22.67 7.62
CA GLU A 186 -0.35 22.03 8.67
C GLU A 186 0.42 22.07 10.00
N PHE A 187 1.70 21.67 10.00
CA PHE A 187 2.60 21.77 11.16
C PHE A 187 2.70 23.20 11.71
N LEU A 188 2.83 24.21 10.84
CA LEU A 188 2.94 25.62 11.25
C LEU A 188 1.61 26.28 11.68
N ASP A 189 0.49 25.62 11.45
CA ASP A 189 -0.85 26.07 11.83
C ASP A 189 -1.38 25.33 13.07
N GLU A 190 -0.65 24.32 13.59
CA GLU A 190 -0.95 23.68 14.88
C GLU A 190 -0.67 24.65 16.04
N ASP A 191 -1.66 24.84 16.92
CA ASP A 191 -1.59 25.78 18.04
C ASP A 191 -0.51 25.38 19.07
N GLU A 192 -0.20 24.08 19.14
CA GLU A 192 0.82 23.51 20.01
C GLU A 192 2.25 23.69 19.51
N ILE A 193 2.44 24.05 18.23
CA ILE A 193 3.76 24.19 17.62
C ILE A 193 4.32 25.60 17.90
N PRO A 194 5.58 25.71 18.36
CA PRO A 194 6.25 26.98 18.56
C PRO A 194 6.27 27.86 17.29
N SER A 195 6.00 29.16 17.47
CA SER A 195 5.83 30.10 16.36
C SER A 195 7.11 30.54 15.64
N ASP A 196 8.28 30.09 16.10
CA ASP A 196 9.61 30.48 15.63
C ASP A 196 10.17 29.58 14.51
N TYR A 197 9.44 28.52 14.11
CA TYR A 197 9.79 27.71 12.95
C TYR A 197 9.67 28.50 11.65
N TYR A 198 10.77 28.55 10.90
CA TYR A 198 10.83 29.16 9.58
C TYR A 198 10.52 28.14 8.48
N HIS A 199 9.57 28.47 7.58
CA HIS A 199 9.25 27.61 6.44
C HIS A 199 10.24 27.82 5.29
N LEU A 200 11.18 26.89 5.09
CA LEU A 200 12.02 26.88 3.90
C LEU A 200 11.23 26.32 2.70
N LYS A 201 10.95 27.20 1.73
CA LYS A 201 9.99 26.96 0.63
C LYS A 201 10.66 26.62 -0.70
N GLY A 202 9.97 25.84 -1.53
CA GLY A 202 10.32 25.65 -2.94
C GLY A 202 10.16 26.92 -3.77
N ALA A 203 10.90 27.02 -4.87
CA ALA A 203 10.92 28.20 -5.74
C ALA A 203 9.53 28.58 -6.31
N GLY A 204 8.71 27.59 -6.65
CA GLY A 204 7.34 27.80 -7.13
C GLY A 204 6.27 27.90 -6.04
N GLN A 205 6.62 27.93 -4.76
CA GLN A 205 5.63 28.06 -3.69
C GLN A 205 5.24 29.53 -3.46
N PRO A 206 3.99 29.80 -3.02
CA PRO A 206 3.58 31.13 -2.62
C PRO A 206 4.49 31.76 -1.58
N ARG A 207 4.91 33.00 -1.86
CA ARG A 207 5.77 33.80 -0.99
C ARG A 207 5.13 34.07 0.37
N HIS A 208 3.90 34.58 0.36
CA HIS A 208 3.19 34.99 1.58
C HIS A 208 2.55 33.79 2.31
N LYS A 209 2.59 33.79 3.66
CA LYS A 209 1.99 32.73 4.49
C LYS A 209 0.49 32.60 4.23
N CYS A 210 -0.24 33.71 4.10
CA CYS A 210 -1.67 33.71 3.80
C CYS A 210 -1.99 33.07 2.43
N CYS A 211 -1.16 33.28 1.41
CA CYS A 211 -1.30 32.64 0.10
C CYS A 211 -0.98 31.15 0.16
N MET A 212 0.02 30.76 0.94
CA MET A 212 0.36 29.35 1.15
C MET A 212 -0.78 28.60 1.85
N ARG A 213 -1.34 29.19 2.91
CA ARG A 213 -2.51 28.66 3.62
C ARG A 213 -3.74 28.56 2.71
N ALA A 214 -4.00 29.58 1.88
CA ALA A 214 -5.08 29.56 0.90
C ALA A 214 -4.91 28.42 -0.12
N LYS A 215 -3.68 28.25 -0.65
CA LYS A 215 -3.32 27.16 -1.57
C LYS A 215 -3.52 25.77 -0.94
N VAL A 216 -3.13 25.60 0.32
CA VAL A 216 -3.31 24.34 1.07
C VAL A 216 -4.78 24.04 1.32
N ASN A 217 -5.57 25.06 1.65
CA ASN A 217 -7.01 24.94 1.89
C ASN A 217 -7.86 25.00 0.62
N GLU A 218 -7.24 24.95 -0.57
CA GLU A 218 -7.91 25.05 -1.88
C GLU A 218 -8.87 26.23 -1.98
N SER A 219 -8.52 27.36 -1.35
CA SER A 219 -9.32 28.58 -1.28
C SER A 219 -8.58 29.78 -1.88
N GLN A 220 -9.31 30.85 -2.18
CA GLN A 220 -8.69 32.09 -2.64
C GLN A 220 -8.09 32.85 -1.45
N CYS A 221 -6.89 33.40 -1.62
CA CYS A 221 -6.29 34.24 -0.59
C CYS A 221 -7.11 35.52 -0.42
N SER A 222 -7.45 35.87 0.82
CA SER A 222 -8.22 37.09 1.12
C SER A 222 -7.40 38.37 0.99
N GLU A 223 -6.07 38.28 0.97
CA GLU A 223 -5.15 39.43 0.97
C GLU A 223 -4.51 39.71 -0.39
N HIS A 224 -4.41 38.69 -1.25
CA HIS A 224 -3.73 38.79 -2.54
C HIS A 224 -4.59 38.13 -3.62
N ASP A 225 -4.94 38.89 -4.66
CA ASP A 225 -5.72 38.38 -5.79
C ASP A 225 -4.91 37.38 -6.64
N GLU A 226 -3.62 37.63 -6.81
CA GLU A 226 -2.67 36.75 -7.51
C GLU A 226 -1.48 36.44 -6.58
N PRO A 227 -1.30 35.18 -6.16
CA PRO A 227 -0.22 34.82 -5.24
C PRO A 227 1.14 34.80 -5.95
N GLU A 228 2.06 35.69 -5.52
CA GLU A 228 3.45 35.70 -5.98
C GLU A 228 4.21 34.44 -5.54
N ALA A 229 4.98 33.84 -6.45
CA ALA A 229 5.89 32.75 -6.12
C ALA A 229 7.15 33.24 -5.38
N MET A 230 7.85 32.33 -4.68
CA MET A 230 9.15 32.62 -4.08
C MET A 230 10.19 33.05 -5.13
N CYS A 231 10.10 32.47 -6.34
CA CYS A 231 10.93 32.80 -7.48
C CYS A 231 10.06 33.32 -8.64
N PRO A 232 10.29 34.57 -9.12
CA PRO A 232 9.47 35.19 -10.15
C PRO A 232 9.35 34.41 -11.47
N ILE A 233 10.28 33.49 -11.76
CA ILE A 233 10.20 32.62 -12.93
C ILE A 233 8.90 31.80 -12.98
N TYR A 234 8.32 31.46 -11.82
CA TYR A 234 7.08 30.68 -11.73
C TYR A 234 5.82 31.53 -11.84
N ASP A 235 5.93 32.85 -11.81
CA ASP A 235 4.80 33.74 -12.09
C ASP A 235 4.48 33.78 -13.60
N PHE A 236 5.43 33.34 -14.45
CA PHE A 236 5.14 33.10 -15.86
C PHE A 236 4.27 31.85 -16.07
N PRO A 237 3.39 31.82 -17.09
CA PRO A 237 2.69 30.60 -17.48
C PRO A 237 3.66 29.45 -17.79
N GLU A 238 3.24 28.20 -17.57
CA GLU A 238 4.05 27.00 -17.87
C GLU A 238 4.53 26.94 -19.33
N GLU A 239 3.78 27.57 -20.24
CA GLU A 239 4.10 27.61 -21.66
C GLU A 239 5.15 28.66 -22.04
N HIS A 240 5.54 29.51 -21.10
CA HIS A 240 6.50 30.59 -21.32
C HIS A 240 7.91 30.05 -21.57
N GLU A 241 8.57 30.51 -22.63
CA GLU A 241 9.85 29.98 -23.11
C GLU A 241 10.94 29.98 -22.02
N ILE A 242 11.08 31.08 -21.28
CA ILE A 242 12.08 31.20 -20.21
C ILE A 242 11.76 30.23 -19.05
N ARG A 243 10.49 30.06 -18.69
CA ARG A 243 10.09 29.16 -17.59
C ARG A 243 10.35 27.70 -17.98
N ARG A 244 9.97 27.31 -19.19
CA ARG A 244 10.27 25.96 -19.72
C ARG A 244 11.77 25.68 -19.74
N GLU A 245 12.56 26.65 -20.18
CA GLU A 245 14.02 26.52 -20.23
C GLU A 245 14.66 26.47 -18.84
N TYR A 246 14.13 27.25 -17.88
CA TYR A 246 14.53 27.20 -16.48
C TYR A 246 14.18 25.84 -15.85
N GLU A 247 12.92 25.41 -15.89
CA GLU A 247 12.49 24.13 -15.30
C GLU A 247 13.21 22.94 -15.94
N ARG A 248 13.54 23.03 -17.24
CA ARG A 248 14.39 22.04 -17.92
C ARG A 248 15.77 22.00 -17.28
N LEU A 249 16.43 23.15 -17.16
CA LEU A 249 17.78 23.25 -16.65
C LEU A 249 17.86 22.98 -15.13
N GLU A 250 16.85 23.38 -14.36
CA GLU A 250 16.74 23.12 -12.93
C GLU A 250 16.73 21.62 -12.63
N ARG A 251 16.01 20.81 -13.42
CA ARG A 251 16.03 19.33 -13.30
C ARG A 251 17.40 18.71 -13.55
N GLU A 252 18.28 19.47 -14.19
CA GLU A 252 19.56 19.01 -14.71
C GLU A 252 20.74 19.45 -13.84
N VAL A 253 20.76 20.72 -13.40
CA VAL A 253 21.87 21.31 -12.63
C VAL A 253 21.43 21.90 -11.29
N GLY A 254 20.15 21.78 -10.92
CA GLY A 254 19.56 22.41 -9.74
C GLY A 254 19.20 23.88 -9.98
N GLY A 255 18.31 24.41 -9.14
CA GLY A 255 17.72 25.73 -9.34
C GLY A 255 18.74 26.87 -9.33
N ILE A 256 19.72 26.87 -8.41
CA ILE A 256 20.71 27.96 -8.29
C ILE A 256 21.60 28.03 -9.53
N GLN A 257 22.14 26.90 -9.98
CA GLN A 257 22.95 26.86 -11.18
C GLN A 257 22.11 27.22 -12.41
N ALA A 258 20.84 26.78 -12.44
CA ALA A 258 19.95 27.14 -13.54
C ALA A 258 19.74 28.67 -13.66
N HIS A 259 19.63 29.38 -12.53
CA HIS A 259 19.58 30.84 -12.53
C HIS A 259 20.86 31.48 -13.07
N ARG A 260 22.04 30.99 -12.65
CA ARG A 260 23.34 31.51 -13.08
C ARG A 260 23.54 31.32 -14.59
N GLU A 261 23.25 30.12 -15.09
CA GLU A 261 23.44 29.75 -16.49
C GLU A 261 22.48 30.49 -17.44
N LEU A 262 21.26 30.82 -16.98
CA LEU A 262 20.29 31.58 -17.75
C LEU A 262 20.39 33.10 -17.54
N ASN A 263 21.39 33.55 -16.77
CA ASN A 263 21.57 34.95 -16.35
C ASN A 263 20.27 35.56 -15.85
N LEU A 264 19.50 34.79 -15.07
CA LEU A 264 18.20 35.21 -14.57
C LEU A 264 18.31 36.41 -13.62
N PHE A 265 19.40 36.49 -12.86
CA PHE A 265 19.68 37.61 -11.95
C PHE A 265 19.88 38.96 -12.64
N GLU A 266 20.20 38.95 -13.94
CA GLU A 266 20.39 40.16 -14.72
C GLU A 266 19.09 40.61 -15.41
N LYS A 267 17.98 39.89 -15.22
CA LYS A 267 16.69 40.23 -15.80
C LYS A 267 15.92 41.16 -14.88
N ASP A 268 15.47 42.28 -15.43
CA ASP A 268 14.72 43.33 -14.72
C ASP A 268 13.46 42.85 -13.97
N TRP A 269 12.92 41.69 -14.31
CA TRP A 269 11.73 41.11 -13.67
C TRP A 269 12.04 40.10 -12.56
N HIS A 270 13.28 39.62 -12.44
CA HIS A 270 13.65 38.53 -11.52
C HIS A 270 14.11 39.02 -10.14
N GLY A 271 14.25 40.33 -10.01
CA GLY A 271 14.67 41.09 -8.83
C GLY A 271 14.91 42.51 -9.32
N ASP A 272 14.66 43.53 -8.48
CA ASP A 272 14.87 44.92 -8.89
C ASP A 272 16.30 45.07 -9.42
N ALA A 273 16.43 45.35 -10.72
CA ALA A 273 17.69 45.72 -11.33
C ALA A 273 18.20 47.00 -10.64
N VAL A 274 19.01 46.85 -9.60
CA VAL A 274 19.60 47.99 -8.91
C VAL A 274 20.60 48.64 -9.87
N GLU A 275 20.32 49.89 -10.24
CA GLU A 275 21.33 50.82 -10.74
C GLU A 275 22.58 50.65 -9.89
N LYS A 276 23.67 50.14 -10.51
CA LYS A 276 24.98 49.93 -9.89
C LYS A 276 25.29 51.01 -8.85
N SER A 277 25.05 50.73 -7.58
CA SER A 277 25.49 51.63 -6.52
C SER A 277 27.02 51.61 -6.59
N GLN A 278 27.64 52.80 -6.67
CA GLN A 278 29.09 52.97 -6.78
C GLN A 278 29.85 52.58 -5.49
N THR A 279 29.21 51.85 -4.58
CA THR A 279 29.74 51.43 -3.30
C THR A 279 29.58 49.91 -3.19
N ASP A 280 30.71 49.21 -3.13
CA ASP A 280 30.89 47.75 -3.25
C ASP A 280 30.19 46.86 -2.19
N GLU A 281 29.20 47.34 -1.41
CA GLU A 281 28.80 46.60 -0.18
C GLU A 281 27.32 46.27 0.04
N GLU A 282 26.34 46.58 -0.83
CA GLU A 282 24.96 46.09 -0.61
C GLU A 282 24.27 45.62 -1.90
N LEU A 283 24.16 44.30 -2.06
CA LEU A 283 23.30 43.59 -3.02
C LEU A 283 21.82 43.71 -2.60
N VAL A 284 21.20 44.85 -2.86
CA VAL A 284 19.74 45.02 -2.73
C VAL A 284 19.09 44.45 -4.01
N GLY A 285 18.05 43.61 -3.88
CA GLY A 285 17.26 43.08 -5.01
C GLY A 285 17.39 41.58 -5.32
N LYS A 286 17.66 40.71 -4.33
CA LYS A 286 17.76 39.25 -4.55
C LYS A 286 16.39 38.59 -4.74
N CYS A 287 16.35 37.57 -5.60
CA CYS A 287 15.22 36.62 -5.70
C CYS A 287 14.88 36.09 -4.29
N LYS A 288 13.61 36.17 -3.87
CA LYS A 288 13.19 35.79 -2.51
C LYS A 288 13.43 34.31 -2.19
N TRP A 289 13.37 33.45 -3.21
CA TRP A 289 13.77 32.04 -3.11
C TRP A 289 15.25 31.84 -2.78
N LEU A 290 16.14 32.77 -3.16
CA LEU A 290 17.56 32.70 -2.79
C LEU A 290 17.84 33.37 -1.45
N GLU A 291 17.14 34.47 -1.17
CA GLU A 291 17.29 35.21 0.08
C GLU A 291 17.00 34.33 1.30
N GLN A 292 16.02 33.42 1.24
CA GLN A 292 15.78 32.46 2.32
C GLN A 292 16.98 31.56 2.64
N PHE A 293 17.86 31.28 1.67
CA PHE A 293 19.08 30.50 1.94
C PHE A 293 20.15 31.35 2.64
N ASP A 294 20.23 32.64 2.33
CA ASP A 294 21.10 33.59 3.07
C ASP A 294 20.58 33.83 4.50
N GLU A 295 19.28 33.60 4.75
CA GLU A 295 18.66 33.74 6.07
C GLU A 295 18.94 32.53 6.99
N LEU A 296 19.29 31.36 6.44
CA LEU A 296 19.46 30.11 7.20
C LEU A 296 20.47 30.24 8.34
N ASP A 297 21.60 30.94 8.13
CA ASP A 297 22.65 31.15 9.13
C ASP A 297 22.16 31.84 10.43
N ARG A 298 20.98 32.46 10.40
CA ARG A 298 20.40 33.21 11.53
C ARG A 298 19.21 32.51 12.17
N LEU A 299 18.80 31.37 11.62
CA LEU A 299 17.61 30.65 12.05
C LEU A 299 18.03 29.48 12.94
N SER A 300 17.27 29.26 14.00
CA SER A 300 17.47 28.12 14.91
C SER A 300 16.50 26.99 14.60
N HIS A 301 15.30 27.28 14.09
CA HIS A 301 14.27 26.29 13.80
C HIS A 301 13.78 26.44 12.36
N VAL A 302 13.96 25.39 11.56
CA VAL A 302 13.53 25.36 10.15
C VAL A 302 12.61 24.18 9.94
N VAL A 303 11.52 24.38 9.20
CA VAL A 303 10.67 23.31 8.68
C VAL A 303 10.70 23.33 7.16
N THR A 304 10.87 22.16 6.55
CA THR A 304 11.02 22.03 5.10
C THR A 304 10.54 20.68 4.58
N VAL A 305 10.69 20.46 3.27
CA VAL A 305 10.25 19.23 2.60
C VAL A 305 11.39 18.24 2.39
N HIS A 306 11.06 16.94 2.26
CA HIS A 306 12.04 15.87 1.94
C HIS A 306 12.87 16.14 0.68
N ALA A 307 12.37 16.93 -0.28
CA ALA A 307 13.13 17.30 -1.47
C ALA A 307 14.41 18.10 -1.15
N TYR A 308 14.48 18.72 0.03
CA TYR A 308 15.67 19.42 0.54
C TYR A 308 16.55 18.53 1.44
N LEU A 309 16.24 17.23 1.61
CA LEU A 309 17.18 16.28 2.19
C LEU A 309 18.46 16.25 1.35
N GLY A 310 19.59 16.49 1.99
CA GLY A 310 20.89 16.60 1.34
C GLY A 310 21.21 17.96 0.73
N LEU A 311 20.44 19.00 1.07
CA LEU A 311 20.86 20.36 0.81
C LEU A 311 21.96 20.72 1.82
N GLY A 312 23.22 20.75 1.39
CA GLY A 312 24.37 20.92 2.29
C GLY A 312 24.38 22.19 3.15
N LEU A 313 23.56 23.20 2.81
CA LEU A 313 23.36 24.38 3.68
C LEU A 313 22.62 24.05 4.98
N LEU A 314 21.89 22.94 5.02
CA LEU A 314 21.16 22.49 6.20
C LEU A 314 22.03 21.61 7.10
N ASP A 315 23.18 21.13 6.62
CA ASP A 315 24.08 20.25 7.38
C ASP A 315 24.74 20.97 8.57
N GLU A 316 24.66 22.31 8.63
CA GLU A 316 25.15 23.12 9.74
C GLU A 316 24.20 23.10 10.96
N PHE A 317 22.98 22.58 10.81
CA PHE A 317 22.05 22.43 11.92
C PHE A 317 22.44 21.24 12.80
N GLU A 318 22.25 21.38 14.11
CA GLU A 318 22.69 20.37 15.08
C GLU A 318 21.76 19.14 15.09
N CYS A 319 20.48 19.31 14.79
CA CYS A 319 19.48 18.23 14.80
C CYS A 319 18.68 18.17 13.50
N HIS A 320 18.47 16.95 13.01
CA HIS A 320 17.67 16.66 11.82
C HIS A 320 16.54 15.70 12.16
N ILE A 321 15.30 16.19 12.13
CA ILE A 321 14.12 15.38 12.39
C ILE A 321 13.41 15.12 11.07
N ILE A 322 13.34 13.87 10.65
CA ILE A 322 12.73 13.47 9.40
C ILE A 322 11.45 12.71 9.71
N ASP A 323 10.32 13.30 9.34
CA ASP A 323 9.00 12.75 9.60
C ASP A 323 8.40 12.11 8.35
N ASP A 324 7.78 10.94 8.53
CA ASP A 324 7.09 10.15 7.51
C ASP A 324 7.95 9.92 6.25
N LEU A 325 9.22 9.50 6.40
CA LEU A 325 10.11 9.18 5.26
C LEU A 325 9.70 7.87 4.58
N GLN A 326 8.75 7.95 3.65
CA GLN A 326 8.12 6.79 3.00
C GLN A 326 8.91 6.22 1.82
N ASN A 327 9.56 7.11 1.07
CA ASN A 327 10.30 6.79 -0.13
C ASN A 327 11.77 7.14 0.08
N GLU A 328 12.63 6.31 -0.47
CA GLU A 328 14.06 6.53 -0.34
C GLU A 328 14.42 7.77 -1.18
N PRO A 329 15.09 8.77 -0.58
CA PRO A 329 15.43 9.99 -1.28
C PRO A 329 16.30 9.62 -2.48
N SER A 330 15.76 9.90 -3.67
CA SER A 330 16.37 9.44 -4.92
C SER A 330 16.14 10.40 -6.07
N ILE A 331 17.09 10.39 -7.00
CA ILE A 331 17.05 11.12 -8.25
C ILE A 331 16.51 10.16 -9.30
N GLU A 332 15.36 10.48 -9.87
CA GLU A 332 14.73 9.69 -10.93
C GLU A 332 14.71 10.43 -12.26
N ARG A 333 14.95 9.72 -13.35
CA ARG A 333 14.99 10.30 -14.69
C ARG A 333 14.36 9.37 -15.72
N GLN A 334 13.44 9.93 -16.51
CA GLN A 334 12.86 9.28 -17.69
C GLN A 334 13.53 9.81 -18.96
N VAL A 335 14.25 8.94 -19.66
CA VAL A 335 14.94 9.26 -20.91
C VAL A 335 14.14 8.75 -22.10
N ARG A 336 13.57 9.68 -22.86
CA ARG A 336 12.72 9.40 -24.03
C ARG A 336 13.59 9.16 -25.28
N PRO A 337 13.04 8.54 -26.35
CA PRO A 337 13.77 8.35 -27.60
C PRO A 337 14.40 9.65 -28.16
N SER A 338 13.67 10.77 -28.13
CA SER A 338 14.18 12.07 -28.60
C SER A 338 15.38 12.58 -27.77
N HIS A 339 15.44 12.25 -26.48
CA HIS A 339 16.60 12.59 -25.66
C HIS A 339 17.83 11.76 -26.07
N LEU A 340 17.63 10.47 -26.41
CA LEU A 340 18.71 9.60 -26.87
C LEU A 340 19.23 9.98 -28.25
N GLU A 341 18.35 10.42 -29.16
CA GLU A 341 18.72 10.92 -30.48
C GLU A 341 19.71 12.08 -30.35
N GLU A 342 19.37 13.08 -29.53
CA GLU A 342 20.23 14.25 -29.31
C GLU A 342 21.54 13.90 -28.59
N VAL A 343 21.49 13.01 -27.58
CA VAL A 343 22.70 12.49 -26.92
C VAL A 343 23.58 11.77 -27.93
N SER A 344 23.00 10.98 -28.82
CA SER A 344 23.71 10.24 -29.86
C SER A 344 24.39 11.17 -30.85
N GLU A 345 23.75 12.28 -31.25
CA GLU A 345 24.37 13.29 -32.11
C GLU A 345 25.62 13.92 -31.46
N ILE A 346 25.54 14.27 -30.17
CA ILE A 346 26.67 14.84 -29.43
C ILE A 346 27.79 13.81 -29.28
N LEU A 347 27.47 12.59 -28.87
CA LEU A 347 28.46 11.52 -28.72
C LEU A 347 29.15 11.20 -30.06
N ASN A 348 28.40 11.16 -31.17
CA ASN A 348 28.96 10.99 -32.51
C ASN A 348 29.88 12.16 -32.92
N SER A 349 29.52 13.39 -32.55
CA SER A 349 30.39 14.56 -32.76
C SER A 349 31.71 14.43 -31.99
N LEU A 350 31.63 14.05 -30.71
CA LEU A 350 32.80 13.83 -29.84
C LEU A 350 33.64 12.63 -30.28
N ALA A 351 33.00 11.57 -30.79
CA ALA A 351 33.67 10.39 -31.32
C ALA A 351 34.47 10.70 -32.60
N LYS A 352 33.98 11.61 -33.45
CA LYS A 352 34.67 12.04 -34.69
C LYS A 352 35.93 12.85 -34.44
N ASP A 353 36.15 13.37 -33.23
CA ASP A 353 37.41 13.99 -32.87
C ASP A 353 38.51 12.95 -32.70
N THR A 354 39.14 12.58 -33.82
CA THR A 354 40.25 11.62 -33.86
C THR A 354 41.48 12.03 -33.05
N GLN A 355 41.57 13.29 -32.60
CA GLN A 355 42.64 13.76 -31.72
C GLN A 355 42.33 13.50 -30.25
N SER A 356 41.05 13.33 -29.90
CA SER A 356 40.62 13.02 -28.54
C SER A 356 40.99 11.58 -28.17
N PRO A 357 41.73 11.36 -27.06
CA PRO A 357 42.01 10.01 -26.59
C PRO A 357 40.74 9.26 -26.13
N LEU A 358 39.63 9.98 -25.92
CA LEU A 358 38.33 9.42 -25.50
C LEU A 358 37.42 9.06 -26.67
N SER A 359 37.81 9.34 -27.92
CA SER A 359 37.02 9.02 -29.12
C SER A 359 36.45 7.59 -29.13
N PRO A 360 37.22 6.53 -28.78
CA PRO A 360 36.68 5.16 -28.71
C PRO A 360 35.58 4.97 -27.65
N VAL A 361 35.66 5.72 -26.54
CA VAL A 361 34.65 5.67 -25.46
C VAL A 361 33.36 6.33 -25.92
N TYR A 362 33.43 7.48 -26.59
CA TYR A 362 32.27 8.15 -27.14
C TYR A 362 31.60 7.33 -28.25
N GLU A 363 32.39 6.68 -29.10
CA GLU A 363 31.87 5.78 -30.14
C GLU A 363 31.09 4.61 -29.53
N ALA A 364 31.62 3.98 -28.49
CA ALA A 364 30.93 2.92 -27.75
C ALA A 364 29.60 3.41 -27.15
N LEU A 365 29.62 4.56 -26.46
CA LEU A 365 28.40 5.13 -25.86
C LEU A 365 27.37 5.56 -26.92
N TYR A 366 27.83 6.08 -28.07
CA TYR A 366 26.99 6.41 -29.22
C TYR A 366 26.27 5.16 -29.78
N GLN A 367 27.02 4.06 -29.97
CA GLN A 367 26.46 2.79 -30.42
C GLN A 367 25.41 2.27 -29.44
N LEU A 368 25.69 2.31 -28.13
CA LEU A 368 24.73 1.92 -27.09
C LEU A 368 23.45 2.76 -27.14
N ALA A 369 23.57 4.08 -27.22
CA ALA A 369 22.41 4.97 -27.26
C ALA A 369 21.53 4.68 -28.50
N THR A 370 22.16 4.43 -29.65
CA THR A 370 21.50 4.05 -30.90
C THR A 370 20.80 2.69 -30.77
N GLU A 371 21.41 1.70 -30.12
CA GLU A 371 20.80 0.39 -29.88
C GLU A 371 19.59 0.48 -28.94
N ILE A 372 19.66 1.27 -27.87
CA ILE A 372 18.54 1.51 -26.97
C ILE A 372 17.39 2.19 -27.72
N GLU A 373 17.69 3.20 -28.55
CA GLU A 373 16.70 3.87 -29.39
C GLU A 373 16.01 2.90 -30.35
N ASN A 374 16.77 2.04 -31.03
CA ASN A 374 16.24 1.01 -31.91
C ASN A 374 15.32 0.02 -31.17
N THR A 375 15.65 -0.33 -29.93
CA THR A 375 14.83 -1.20 -29.08
C THR A 375 13.50 -0.53 -28.71
N PHE A 376 13.45 0.79 -28.54
CA PHE A 376 12.19 1.52 -28.38
C PHE A 376 11.28 1.42 -29.60
N VAL A 377 11.85 1.42 -30.82
CA VAL A 377 11.09 1.23 -32.06
C VAL A 377 10.51 -0.19 -32.14
N GLN A 378 11.27 -1.19 -31.70
CA GLN A 378 10.85 -2.60 -31.74
C GLN A 378 9.79 -2.95 -30.68
N ARG A 379 9.56 -2.08 -29.68
CA ARG A 379 8.54 -2.24 -28.61
C ARG A 379 8.63 -3.58 -27.87
N GLY A 380 9.83 -3.97 -27.50
CA GLY A 380 10.09 -5.12 -26.64
C GLY A 380 11.58 -5.26 -26.31
N GLY A 381 11.90 -6.10 -25.33
CA GLY A 381 13.27 -6.36 -24.87
C GLY A 381 13.58 -5.74 -23.51
N SER A 382 14.78 -6.03 -23.02
CA SER A 382 15.39 -5.49 -21.82
C SER A 382 16.80 -4.99 -22.14
N LEU A 383 17.44 -4.25 -21.23
CA LEU A 383 18.84 -3.86 -21.44
C LEU A 383 19.75 -5.09 -21.62
N GLY A 384 19.47 -6.20 -20.92
CA GLY A 384 20.24 -7.44 -21.05
C GLY A 384 20.10 -8.14 -22.41
N ASP A 385 19.17 -7.71 -23.26
CA ASP A 385 18.99 -8.25 -24.61
C ASP A 385 19.79 -7.48 -25.68
N LEU A 386 20.41 -6.35 -25.30
CA LEU A 386 21.20 -5.51 -26.21
C LEU A 386 22.56 -6.17 -26.51
N SER A 387 23.18 -5.76 -27.62
CA SER A 387 24.49 -6.32 -27.97
C SER A 387 25.55 -5.74 -27.03
N PRO A 388 26.50 -6.57 -26.53
CA PRO A 388 27.56 -6.06 -25.68
C PRO A 388 28.42 -5.07 -26.46
N VAL A 389 28.55 -3.85 -25.94
CA VAL A 389 29.33 -2.79 -26.58
C VAL A 389 30.80 -2.92 -26.20
N SER A 390 31.66 -3.20 -27.18
CA SER A 390 33.10 -3.33 -26.97
C SER A 390 33.73 -2.02 -26.50
N PHE A 391 34.20 -1.99 -25.26
CA PHE A 391 34.82 -0.81 -24.66
C PHE A 391 36.36 -0.86 -24.75
N GLU A 392 36.95 0.03 -25.54
CA GLU A 392 38.42 0.17 -25.57
C GLU A 392 38.90 1.17 -24.52
N ILE A 393 39.69 0.71 -23.55
CA ILE A 393 40.26 1.60 -22.52
C ILE A 393 41.24 2.58 -23.17
N PRO A 394 41.01 3.89 -23.08
CA PRO A 394 41.84 4.90 -23.71
C PRO A 394 43.20 5.07 -22.99
N PRO A 395 44.25 5.58 -23.68
CA PRO A 395 45.57 5.75 -23.07
C PRO A 395 45.58 6.59 -21.79
N ILE A 396 44.69 7.59 -21.68
CA ILE A 396 44.57 8.44 -20.49
C ILE A 396 44.23 7.61 -19.23
N ALA A 397 43.35 6.61 -19.35
CA ALA A 397 43.03 5.70 -18.25
C ALA A 397 44.09 4.62 -18.03
N ARG A 398 44.89 4.27 -19.06
CA ARG A 398 46.00 3.29 -18.95
C ARG A 398 47.26 3.84 -18.27
N ARG A 399 47.41 5.17 -18.16
CA ARG A 399 48.59 5.80 -17.54
C ARG A 399 48.78 5.39 -16.07
N HIS A 400 47.74 4.90 -15.42
CA HIS A 400 47.78 4.42 -14.05
C HIS A 400 47.83 2.88 -14.03
N GLU A 401 49.02 2.32 -14.28
CA GLU A 401 49.28 0.86 -14.35
C GLU A 401 48.90 0.10 -13.05
N SER A 402 48.72 0.81 -11.94
CA SER A 402 48.27 0.23 -10.66
C SER A 402 46.77 -0.06 -10.59
N PHE A 403 45.97 0.41 -11.56
CA PHE A 403 44.52 0.21 -11.57
C PHE A 403 44.17 -1.17 -12.15
N ASN A 404 43.20 -1.85 -11.53
CA ASN A 404 42.58 -3.01 -12.15
C ASN A 404 41.73 -2.57 -13.36
N HIS A 405 41.32 -3.53 -14.19
CA HIS A 405 40.56 -3.28 -15.41
C HIS A 405 39.29 -2.44 -15.15
N ASP A 406 38.47 -2.84 -14.18
CA ASP A 406 37.24 -2.12 -13.79
C ASP A 406 37.50 -0.65 -13.45
N ARG A 407 38.57 -0.36 -12.72
CA ARG A 407 38.93 1.01 -12.36
C ARG A 407 39.41 1.80 -13.58
N GLN A 408 40.15 1.18 -14.50
CA GLN A 408 40.51 1.85 -15.75
C GLN A 408 39.28 2.17 -16.62
N VAL A 409 38.30 1.27 -16.66
CA VAL A 409 37.02 1.52 -17.35
C VAL A 409 36.25 2.65 -16.66
N ALA A 410 36.11 2.61 -15.33
CA ALA A 410 35.45 3.66 -14.56
C ALA A 410 36.08 5.05 -14.80
N GLU A 411 37.42 5.11 -14.84
CA GLU A 411 38.16 6.35 -15.08
C GLU A 411 37.88 6.89 -16.49
N ALA A 412 37.89 6.01 -17.50
CA ALA A 412 37.57 6.37 -18.88
C ALA A 412 36.14 6.91 -19.03
N LEU A 413 35.17 6.29 -18.35
CA LEU A 413 33.77 6.73 -18.34
C LEU A 413 33.60 8.07 -17.60
N ALA A 414 34.31 8.28 -16.48
CA ALA A 414 34.31 9.56 -15.77
C ALA A 414 34.83 10.70 -16.66
N TRP A 415 35.92 10.46 -17.40
CA TRP A 415 36.44 11.42 -18.37
C TRP A 415 35.47 11.69 -19.51
N ALA A 416 34.80 10.66 -20.02
CA ALA A 416 33.77 10.82 -21.06
C ALA A 416 32.57 11.62 -20.57
N LYS A 417 32.08 11.36 -19.34
CA LYS A 417 31.06 12.18 -18.67
C LYS A 417 31.49 13.64 -18.60
N ARG A 418 32.75 13.91 -18.25
CA ARG A 418 33.29 15.27 -18.14
C ARG A 418 33.33 15.99 -19.49
N GLY A 419 33.81 15.32 -20.53
CA GLY A 419 33.88 15.91 -21.86
C GLY A 419 32.50 16.13 -22.48
N TYR A 420 31.55 15.21 -22.24
CA TYR A 420 30.14 15.40 -22.61
C TYR A 420 29.55 16.66 -21.96
N LEU A 421 29.71 16.81 -20.63
CA LEU A 421 29.26 18.00 -19.91
C LEU A 421 29.88 19.29 -20.48
N LYS A 422 31.19 19.29 -20.74
CA LYS A 422 31.88 20.45 -21.35
C LYS A 422 31.29 20.83 -22.71
N ASP A 423 30.97 19.85 -23.56
CA ASP A 423 30.36 20.10 -24.87
C ASP A 423 28.94 20.67 -24.74
N VAL A 424 28.12 20.06 -23.87
CA VAL A 424 26.73 20.49 -23.62
C VAL A 424 26.67 21.94 -23.14
N PHE A 425 27.49 22.32 -22.16
CA PHE A 425 27.53 23.70 -21.67
C PHE A 425 28.23 24.64 -22.64
N GLY A 426 29.30 24.19 -23.31
CA GLY A 426 30.10 25.01 -24.23
C GLY A 426 29.36 25.41 -25.51
N ASN A 427 28.50 24.54 -26.04
CA ASN A 427 27.80 24.77 -27.31
C ASN A 427 26.37 25.29 -27.15
N ARG A 428 25.92 25.55 -25.91
CA ARG A 428 24.54 25.91 -25.58
C ARG A 428 24.02 27.14 -26.34
N ASN A 429 24.89 28.13 -26.60
CA ASN A 429 24.52 29.37 -27.29
C ASN A 429 24.33 29.22 -28.82
N ASN A 430 24.72 28.09 -29.41
CA ASN A 430 24.80 27.93 -30.87
C ASN A 430 23.72 27.03 -31.51
N LYS A 431 22.85 26.34 -30.74
CA LYS A 431 21.76 25.52 -31.29
C LYS A 431 20.48 25.57 -30.42
N ASN A 432 19.36 25.07 -30.94
CA ASN A 432 18.15 24.78 -30.14
C ASN A 432 18.40 23.51 -29.30
N TRP A 433 19.10 23.64 -28.18
CA TRP A 433 19.43 22.54 -27.24
C TRP A 433 18.25 22.14 -26.32
N GLY A 434 17.02 22.29 -26.79
CA GLY A 434 15.81 22.23 -25.96
C GLY A 434 15.49 20.86 -25.34
N HIS A 435 16.10 19.76 -25.78
CA HIS A 435 15.81 18.42 -25.24
C HIS A 435 17.04 17.61 -24.80
N VAL A 436 18.23 18.21 -24.77
CA VAL A 436 19.48 17.50 -24.48
C VAL A 436 19.62 17.28 -22.96
N PRO A 437 19.74 16.03 -22.49
CA PRO A 437 20.21 15.71 -21.14
C PRO A 437 21.53 16.38 -20.77
N THR A 438 21.66 16.94 -19.58
CA THR A 438 22.98 17.44 -19.14
C THR A 438 23.83 16.34 -18.52
N SER A 439 23.21 15.32 -17.93
CA SER A 439 23.92 14.16 -17.37
C SER A 439 23.97 13.00 -18.36
N LEU A 440 25.08 12.27 -18.35
CA LEU A 440 25.28 11.01 -19.08
C LEU A 440 25.02 9.77 -18.20
N ASP A 441 24.69 9.95 -16.92
CA ASP A 441 24.68 8.88 -15.91
C ASP A 441 23.73 7.73 -16.24
N PHE A 442 22.59 8.05 -16.87
CA PHE A 442 21.63 7.03 -17.32
C PHE A 442 22.24 6.08 -18.35
N LEU A 443 23.09 6.59 -19.25
CA LEU A 443 23.73 5.81 -20.31
C LEU A 443 24.92 5.03 -19.77
N LEU A 444 25.67 5.61 -18.83
CA LEU A 444 26.74 4.91 -18.12
C LEU A 444 26.18 3.71 -17.35
N MET A 445 25.06 3.90 -16.63
CA MET A 445 24.41 2.82 -15.90
C MET A 445 23.82 1.78 -16.86
N ALA A 446 23.22 2.21 -17.97
CA ALA A 446 22.75 1.28 -19.00
C ALA A 446 23.91 0.43 -19.57
N ALA A 447 25.09 1.01 -19.80
CA ALA A 447 26.26 0.25 -20.23
C ALA A 447 26.67 -0.83 -19.22
N GLY A 448 26.58 -0.52 -17.93
CA GLY A 448 26.81 -1.48 -16.85
C GLY A 448 25.77 -2.62 -16.76
N GLU A 449 24.54 -2.40 -17.26
CA GLU A 449 23.47 -3.41 -17.28
C GLU A 449 23.56 -4.35 -18.50
N VAL A 450 24.17 -3.91 -19.61
CA VAL A 450 24.36 -4.71 -20.85
C VAL A 450 25.56 -5.67 -20.77
N ASP A 451 26.51 -5.42 -19.84
CA ASP A 451 27.70 -6.24 -19.57
C ASP A 451 28.59 -6.53 -20.80
N GLY A 452 29.02 -5.46 -21.49
CA GLY A 452 29.89 -5.51 -22.68
C GLY A 452 31.37 -5.18 -22.47
N GLY A 453 31.87 -5.33 -21.26
CA GLY A 453 33.19 -4.82 -20.86
C GLY A 453 33.12 -3.56 -19.99
N VAL A 454 31.91 -3.10 -19.68
CA VAL A 454 31.63 -2.16 -18.59
C VAL A 454 30.87 -2.92 -17.51
N THR A 455 31.51 -3.14 -16.35
CA THR A 455 30.83 -3.76 -15.20
C THR A 455 29.91 -2.74 -14.53
N LYS A 456 28.86 -3.21 -13.83
CA LYS A 456 28.02 -2.33 -12.97
C LYS A 456 28.87 -1.54 -11.97
N SER A 457 29.92 -2.15 -11.42
CA SER A 457 30.82 -1.46 -10.47
C SER A 457 31.57 -0.31 -11.13
N ALA A 458 32.12 -0.54 -12.33
CA ALA A 458 32.82 0.51 -13.08
C ALA A 458 31.89 1.68 -13.44
N ALA A 459 30.67 1.38 -13.92
CA ALA A 459 29.66 2.39 -14.21
C ALA A 459 29.28 3.21 -12.96
N ARG A 460 29.01 2.54 -11.84
CA ARG A 460 28.64 3.21 -10.57
C ARG A 460 29.76 4.08 -10.01
N ARG A 461 31.04 3.68 -10.13
CA ARG A 461 32.18 4.54 -9.76
C ARG A 461 32.32 5.76 -10.65
N ALA A 462 32.11 5.59 -11.96
CA ALA A 462 32.15 6.71 -12.91
C ALA A 462 31.05 7.74 -12.61
N ILE A 463 29.84 7.28 -12.28
CA ILE A 463 28.72 8.15 -11.89
C ILE A 463 29.06 8.95 -10.62
N ALA A 464 29.68 8.31 -9.62
CA ALA A 464 30.05 8.93 -8.35
C ALA A 464 31.26 9.90 -8.41
N SER A 465 32.05 9.87 -9.48
CA SER A 465 33.36 10.55 -9.58
C SER A 465 33.34 12.07 -9.40
N PHE A 466 32.34 12.77 -9.94
CA PHE A 466 32.14 14.21 -9.73
C PHE A 466 30.70 14.64 -10.09
N ARG A 467 30.19 15.65 -9.38
CA ARG A 467 28.82 16.18 -9.53
C ARG A 467 28.71 17.33 -10.54
N GLY A 468 29.82 17.98 -10.88
CA GLY A 468 29.84 19.14 -11.77
C GLY A 468 31.25 19.59 -12.12
N LEU A 469 31.36 20.76 -12.75
CA LEU A 469 32.66 21.35 -13.16
C LEU A 469 33.34 22.17 -12.06
N THR A 470 32.74 22.30 -10.88
CA THR A 470 33.14 23.25 -9.83
C THR A 470 33.98 22.65 -8.71
N ASP A 471 33.81 21.36 -8.43
CA ASP A 471 34.38 20.74 -7.23
C ASP A 471 35.57 19.85 -7.59
N CYS A 472 36.61 19.88 -6.76
CA CYS A 472 37.78 19.04 -6.95
C CYS A 472 37.39 17.55 -6.78
N PRO A 473 37.62 16.68 -7.79
CA PRO A 473 37.25 15.27 -7.70
C PRO A 473 38.09 14.48 -6.67
N ARG A 474 39.19 15.06 -6.18
CA ARG A 474 40.07 14.43 -5.20
C ARG A 474 39.76 14.81 -3.75
N CYS A 475 39.46 16.08 -3.48
CA CYS A 475 39.25 16.57 -2.11
C CYS A 475 37.86 17.16 -1.87
N GLY A 476 37.00 17.25 -2.88
CA GLY A 476 35.65 17.79 -2.77
C GLY A 476 35.58 19.32 -2.70
N GLU A 477 36.70 20.01 -2.52
CA GLU A 477 36.72 21.47 -2.38
C GLU A 477 36.24 22.19 -3.65
N SER A 478 35.37 23.18 -3.46
CA SER A 478 34.78 24.03 -4.50
C SER A 478 35.78 25.03 -5.11
N ALA A 479 36.99 25.11 -4.53
CA ALA A 479 38.09 25.95 -4.98
C ALA A 479 38.92 25.29 -6.09
N ILE A 480 38.30 24.96 -7.21
CA ILE A 480 39.05 24.84 -8.46
C ILE A 480 39.29 26.25 -8.99
N THR A 481 40.47 26.82 -8.70
CA THR A 481 40.88 28.10 -9.27
C THR A 481 40.89 28.00 -10.79
N ARG A 482 40.00 28.74 -11.46
CA ARG A 482 40.21 29.10 -12.87
C ARG A 482 41.46 29.99 -12.89
N PRO A 483 42.52 29.65 -13.64
CA PRO A 483 43.65 30.55 -13.86
C PRO A 483 43.12 31.92 -14.28
N ASP A 484 43.51 32.96 -13.53
CA ASP A 484 43.13 34.37 -13.64
C ASP A 484 42.35 34.74 -14.92
N ARG A 485 41.06 35.07 -14.75
CA ARG A 485 40.34 35.89 -15.73
C ARG A 485 41.02 37.26 -15.76
N SER A 486 41.94 37.46 -16.70
CA SER A 486 42.37 38.82 -17.05
C SER A 486 41.13 39.63 -17.49
N PRO A 487 41.10 40.96 -17.26
CA PRO A 487 39.93 41.80 -17.49
C PRO A 487 39.40 41.74 -18.94
N PRO A 488 38.13 42.13 -19.19
CA PRO A 488 37.38 41.88 -20.44
C PRO A 488 37.90 42.55 -21.72
N ASP A 489 39.07 43.19 -21.71
CA ASP A 489 39.53 44.04 -22.81
C ASP A 489 40.37 43.30 -23.87
N SER A 490 40.52 41.98 -23.78
CA SER A 490 41.11 41.20 -24.87
C SER A 490 40.01 40.46 -25.65
N GLU A 491 39.78 40.88 -26.89
CA GLU A 491 39.04 40.15 -27.92
C GLU A 491 39.67 38.76 -28.15
N ARG A 492 39.38 37.81 -27.25
CA ARG A 492 39.47 36.39 -27.56
C ARG A 492 38.10 35.96 -28.04
N SER A 493 38.06 35.35 -29.23
CA SER A 493 36.88 34.66 -29.73
C SER A 493 36.39 33.68 -28.66
N ASP A 494 35.10 33.74 -28.32
CA ASP A 494 34.38 32.85 -27.39
C ASP A 494 34.34 31.36 -27.82
N ILE A 495 35.30 30.90 -28.64
CA ILE A 495 35.34 29.59 -29.29
C ILE A 495 36.46 28.70 -28.70
N ASP A 496 37.31 29.22 -27.81
CA ASP A 496 38.38 28.41 -27.18
C ASP A 496 37.85 27.65 -25.96
N LEU A 497 37.09 26.58 -26.22
CA LEU A 497 36.55 25.64 -25.22
C LEU A 497 37.64 24.77 -24.56
N SER A 498 38.92 24.95 -24.90
CA SER A 498 40.04 24.56 -24.04
C SER A 498 40.15 25.53 -22.84
N GLY A 499 39.09 25.58 -22.03
CA GLY A 499 39.09 26.35 -20.79
C GLY A 499 40.34 26.03 -19.96
N PRO A 500 40.85 26.99 -19.20
CA PRO A 500 42.15 26.87 -18.55
C PRO A 500 42.16 25.68 -17.58
N GLU A 501 43.29 24.96 -17.58
CA GLU A 501 43.54 23.74 -16.81
C GLU A 501 43.05 23.89 -15.36
N HIS A 502 42.16 23.00 -14.93
CA HIS A 502 41.65 23.02 -13.57
C HIS A 502 42.70 22.42 -12.63
N ARG A 503 43.14 23.25 -11.67
CA ARG A 503 43.99 22.83 -10.56
C ARG A 503 43.30 23.13 -9.25
N CYS A 504 43.32 22.15 -8.35
CA CYS A 504 42.88 22.35 -6.98
C CYS A 504 44.02 23.00 -6.19
N ALA A 505 43.76 24.17 -5.61
CA ALA A 505 44.74 24.87 -4.77
C ALA A 505 45.04 24.11 -3.47
N GLU A 506 44.06 23.38 -2.94
CA GLU A 506 44.15 22.69 -1.65
C GLU A 506 44.93 21.38 -1.73
N CYS A 507 44.53 20.48 -2.63
CA CYS A 507 45.14 19.14 -2.71
C CYS A 507 46.13 18.97 -3.87
N GLY A 508 46.33 20.00 -4.69
CA GLY A 508 47.24 19.99 -5.84
C GLY A 508 46.78 19.11 -7.00
N TRP A 509 45.51 18.65 -7.01
CA TRP A 509 44.96 17.88 -8.12
C TRP A 509 45.02 18.66 -9.43
N ASP A 510 45.54 18.03 -10.49
CA ASP A 510 45.67 18.58 -11.84
C ASP A 510 44.89 17.72 -12.85
N GLU A 511 43.93 18.33 -13.54
CA GLU A 511 43.08 17.70 -14.55
C GLU A 511 43.87 16.90 -15.62
N ASN A 512 45.09 17.31 -15.98
CA ASN A 512 45.87 16.64 -17.02
C ASN A 512 46.70 15.44 -16.54
N GLN A 513 46.96 15.37 -15.22
CA GLN A 513 47.93 14.45 -14.64
C GLN A 513 47.29 13.46 -13.68
N ASP A 514 46.24 13.88 -12.99
CA ASP A 514 45.62 13.13 -11.92
C ASP A 514 44.31 12.47 -12.36
N PRO A 515 43.98 11.31 -11.79
CA PRO A 515 42.75 10.62 -12.10
C PRO A 515 41.53 11.38 -11.56
N LEU A 516 40.37 11.18 -12.21
CA LEU A 516 39.08 11.62 -11.70
C LEU A 516 38.55 10.69 -10.60
N ILE A 517 38.98 9.42 -10.58
CA ILE A 517 38.60 8.46 -9.54
C ILE A 517 39.79 8.03 -8.67
N THR A 518 39.58 8.02 -7.36
CA THR A 518 40.51 7.53 -6.36
C THR A 518 40.20 6.07 -6.00
N SER A 519 41.03 5.44 -5.16
CA SER A 519 40.71 4.10 -4.62
C SER A 519 39.46 4.12 -3.76
N ASP A 520 39.21 5.28 -3.18
CA ASP A 520 38.20 5.54 -2.17
C ASP A 520 36.96 6.19 -2.80
N THR A 521 36.93 6.36 -4.13
CA THR A 521 35.72 6.80 -4.84
C THR A 521 34.65 5.73 -4.68
N ASP A 522 33.60 6.12 -3.95
CA ASP A 522 32.43 5.30 -3.72
C ASP A 522 31.73 4.91 -5.02
N GLN A 523 30.87 3.90 -4.90
CA GLN A 523 29.98 3.51 -5.99
C GLN A 523 28.64 4.21 -5.83
N ALA A 524 28.17 4.88 -6.88
CA ALA A 524 26.83 5.43 -6.90
C ALA A 524 25.79 4.32 -6.70
N ARG A 525 24.79 4.59 -5.86
CA ARG A 525 23.66 3.70 -5.60
C ARG A 525 22.62 3.84 -6.70
N ALA A 526 22.97 3.40 -7.92
CA ALA A 526 22.19 3.64 -9.13
C ALA A 526 21.84 2.36 -9.91
N THR A 527 20.79 2.46 -10.73
CA THR A 527 20.34 1.44 -11.68
C THR A 527 19.59 2.08 -12.86
N ALA A 528 19.49 1.35 -13.98
CA ALA A 528 18.74 1.77 -15.16
C ALA A 528 17.99 0.58 -15.78
N TRP A 529 16.84 0.83 -16.40
CA TRP A 529 16.07 -0.22 -17.10
C TRP A 529 15.16 0.36 -18.18
N LEU A 530 14.82 -0.46 -19.18
CA LEU A 530 13.82 -0.09 -20.17
C LEU A 530 12.42 -0.28 -19.59
N GLN A 531 11.60 0.77 -19.67
CA GLN A 531 10.20 0.72 -19.34
C GLN A 531 9.39 0.76 -20.63
N HIS A 532 8.61 -0.29 -20.86
CA HIS A 532 7.66 -0.36 -21.96
C HIS A 532 6.25 -0.07 -21.45
N PRO A 533 5.41 0.63 -22.23
CA PRO A 533 4.00 0.82 -21.90
C PRO A 533 3.28 -0.54 -21.84
N ASP A 534 2.33 -0.69 -20.92
CA ASP A 534 1.40 -1.83 -20.94
C ASP A 534 0.65 -1.79 -22.28
N THR A 535 0.47 -2.95 -22.92
CA THR A 535 -0.06 -3.09 -24.30
C THR A 535 -1.43 -2.44 -24.53
N ASP A 536 -2.16 -2.11 -23.46
CA ASP A 536 -3.52 -1.59 -23.49
C ASP A 536 -3.62 -0.07 -23.23
N SER A 537 -2.53 0.60 -22.81
CA SER A 537 -2.56 2.06 -22.59
C SER A 537 -2.21 2.83 -23.87
N SER A 538 -3.23 3.35 -24.55
CA SER A 538 -3.07 4.15 -25.77
C SER A 538 -2.44 5.52 -25.46
N GLY A 539 -1.10 5.60 -25.38
CA GLY A 539 -0.41 6.89 -25.37
C GLY A 539 1.00 6.91 -24.78
N THR A 540 1.35 5.96 -23.92
CA THR A 540 2.68 5.91 -23.30
C THR A 540 3.71 5.33 -24.28
N ARG A 541 4.84 6.01 -24.48
CA ARG A 541 5.96 5.53 -25.30
C ARG A 541 6.97 4.81 -24.40
N SER A 542 7.74 3.88 -24.96
CA SER A 542 8.88 3.28 -24.25
C SER A 542 9.89 4.36 -23.85
N TYR A 543 10.52 4.21 -22.69
CA TYR A 543 11.59 5.09 -22.21
C TYR A 543 12.61 4.31 -21.38
N LEU A 544 13.80 4.89 -21.20
CA LEU A 544 14.84 4.38 -20.32
C LEU A 544 14.67 5.08 -18.96
N GLN A 545 14.38 4.31 -17.94
CA GLN A 545 14.29 4.80 -16.57
C GLN A 545 15.66 4.70 -15.92
N PHE A 546 16.07 5.76 -15.25
CA PHE A 546 17.25 5.82 -14.39
C PHE A 546 16.81 6.21 -12.98
N ARG A 547 17.41 5.59 -11.98
CA ARG A 547 17.22 5.91 -10.57
C ARG A 547 18.55 5.84 -9.83
N GLN A 548 18.80 6.83 -8.97
CA GLN A 548 19.95 6.89 -8.08
C GLN A 548 19.50 7.29 -6.68
N LEU A 549 19.78 6.46 -5.67
CA LEU A 549 19.60 6.85 -4.27
C LEU A 549 20.62 7.93 -3.90
N ARG A 550 20.21 8.85 -3.01
CA ARG A 550 21.15 9.77 -2.36
C ARG A 550 22.27 8.98 -1.68
N ARG A 551 23.48 9.51 -1.75
CA ARG A 551 24.63 8.93 -1.04
C ARG A 551 24.50 9.20 0.47
N PRO A 552 25.13 8.40 1.35
CA PRO A 552 25.12 8.68 2.78
C PRO A 552 25.66 10.08 3.14
N ASP A 553 26.68 10.56 2.42
CA ASP A 553 27.24 11.91 2.57
C ASP A 553 26.34 13.02 1.97
N GLU A 554 25.22 12.64 1.35
CA GLU A 554 24.14 13.54 0.92
C GLU A 554 22.94 13.46 1.84
N LEU A 555 23.02 12.71 2.94
CA LEU A 555 21.97 12.68 3.94
C LEU A 555 22.46 13.41 5.19
N PRO A 556 21.53 13.90 6.03
CA PRO A 556 21.91 14.38 7.35
C PRO A 556 22.80 13.38 8.11
N PRO A 557 23.76 13.86 8.92
CA PRO A 557 24.62 13.01 9.72
C PRO A 557 23.79 12.03 10.58
N PRO A 558 24.06 10.71 10.52
CA PRO A 558 23.24 9.73 11.23
C PRO A 558 23.18 9.98 12.74
N GLU A 559 24.29 10.41 13.35
CA GLU A 559 24.40 10.73 14.78
C GLU A 559 23.45 11.84 15.26
N ASN A 560 23.00 12.70 14.35
CA ASN A 560 22.16 13.85 14.61
C ASN A 560 20.78 13.71 13.94
N THR A 561 20.41 12.50 13.53
CA THR A 561 19.17 12.24 12.79
C THR A 561 18.17 11.44 13.61
N LEU A 562 16.95 11.99 13.74
CA LEU A 562 15.78 11.34 14.31
C LEU A 562 14.74 11.06 13.22
N LEU A 563 14.30 9.81 13.11
CA LEU A 563 13.26 9.37 12.17
C LEU A 563 11.94 9.18 12.92
N LEU A 564 10.92 9.96 12.55
CA LEU A 564 9.56 9.87 13.08
C LEU A 564 8.64 9.17 12.07
N ASP A 565 7.66 8.42 12.59
CA ASP A 565 6.66 7.69 11.78
C ASP A 565 7.33 6.84 10.67
N ALA A 566 8.52 6.31 11.01
CA ALA A 566 9.42 5.66 10.10
C ALA A 566 8.79 4.36 9.58
N THR A 567 8.20 4.44 8.38
CA THR A 567 7.51 3.27 7.82
C THR A 567 8.50 2.19 7.35
N PRO A 568 9.60 2.51 6.65
CA PRO A 568 10.61 1.53 6.28
C PRO A 568 11.17 0.67 7.39
N THR A 569 11.53 -0.57 7.06
CA THR A 569 12.23 -1.45 8.01
C THR A 569 13.56 -0.84 8.43
N VAL A 570 13.95 -1.13 9.67
CA VAL A 570 15.25 -0.77 10.26
C VAL A 570 16.42 -1.12 9.32
N ALA A 571 16.34 -2.25 8.61
CA ALA A 571 17.36 -2.64 7.65
C ALA A 571 17.49 -1.69 6.46
N MET A 572 16.37 -1.14 5.97
CA MET A 572 16.41 -0.13 4.92
C MET A 572 17.17 1.11 5.39
N TYR A 573 16.87 1.62 6.60
CA TYR A 573 17.56 2.79 7.16
C TYR A 573 19.04 2.52 7.44
N LYS A 574 19.39 1.35 7.98
CA LYS A 574 20.79 0.90 8.13
C LYS A 574 21.56 1.02 6.82
N HIS A 575 20.97 0.57 5.72
CA HIS A 575 21.62 0.61 4.43
C HIS A 575 21.60 2.00 3.79
N LEU A 576 20.52 2.76 3.96
CA LEU A 576 20.36 4.11 3.44
C LEU A 576 21.39 5.07 4.07
N PHE A 577 21.47 5.11 5.40
CA PHE A 577 22.42 5.95 6.15
C PHE A 577 23.81 5.34 6.31
N ASP A 578 24.00 4.10 5.86
CA ASP A 578 25.27 3.35 5.97
C ASP A 578 25.78 3.16 7.42
N VAL A 579 24.85 2.89 8.33
CA VAL A 579 25.13 2.62 9.75
C VAL A 579 25.04 1.14 10.08
N LYS A 580 25.76 0.73 11.13
CA LYS A 580 25.75 -0.67 11.61
C LYS A 580 24.50 -1.00 12.40
N ASP A 581 24.07 -0.07 13.23
CA ASP A 581 22.88 -0.22 14.05
C ASP A 581 22.01 1.03 14.00
N VAL A 582 20.75 0.86 14.39
CA VAL A 582 19.77 1.94 14.50
C VAL A 582 19.03 1.73 15.81
N HIS A 583 19.07 2.75 16.67
CA HIS A 583 18.34 2.70 17.92
C HIS A 583 16.85 2.83 17.65
N GLN A 584 16.04 2.06 18.37
CA GLN A 584 14.59 2.02 18.20
C GLN A 584 13.93 2.27 19.55
N GLU A 585 13.00 3.20 19.57
CA GLU A 585 12.11 3.47 20.70
C GLU A 585 10.65 3.44 20.28
N GLY A 586 9.73 3.43 21.24
CA GLY A 586 8.31 3.47 20.94
C GLY A 586 7.73 2.17 20.39
N THR A 587 8.41 1.04 20.53
CA THR A 587 7.91 -0.27 20.07
C THR A 587 6.75 -0.83 20.92
N GLU A 588 6.41 -0.15 22.01
CA GLU A 588 5.27 -0.51 22.85
C GLU A 588 3.96 -0.21 22.14
N ARG A 589 3.01 -1.14 22.21
CA ARG A 589 1.73 -1.01 21.51
C ARG A 589 0.73 -0.29 22.38
N ILE A 590 0.01 0.63 21.77
CA ILE A 590 -1.05 1.36 22.44
C ILE A 590 -2.39 0.71 22.14
N GLU A 591 -3.27 0.67 23.14
CA GLU A 591 -4.63 0.21 22.97
C GLU A 591 -5.39 1.16 22.02
N SER A 592 -5.76 0.66 20.84
CA SER A 592 -6.58 1.40 19.89
C SER A 592 -8.04 1.37 20.29
N ASN A 593 -8.74 2.51 20.28
CA ASN A 593 -10.21 2.56 20.41
C ASN A 593 -10.87 2.15 19.08
N ALA A 594 -10.66 0.89 18.66
CA ALA A 594 -11.18 0.36 17.41
C ALA A 594 -11.54 -1.13 17.47
N ASN A 595 -12.60 -1.50 16.75
CA ASN A 595 -12.98 -2.86 16.47
C ASN A 595 -12.34 -3.32 15.16
N ILE A 596 -11.24 -4.07 15.24
CA ILE A 596 -10.52 -4.56 14.06
C ILE A 596 -11.01 -5.96 13.68
N THR A 597 -11.71 -6.06 12.55
CA THR A 597 -12.18 -7.32 11.97
C THR A 597 -11.34 -7.69 10.75
N GLN A 598 -10.72 -8.87 10.74
CA GLN A 598 -9.90 -9.34 9.63
C GLN A 598 -10.42 -10.66 9.03
N ILE A 599 -10.46 -10.72 7.70
CA ILE A 599 -10.81 -11.96 7.00
C ILE A 599 -9.57 -12.85 6.80
N VAL A 600 -9.74 -14.17 6.89
CA VAL A 600 -8.63 -15.14 6.74
C VAL A 600 -8.60 -15.84 5.37
N ASP A 601 -9.69 -15.76 4.60
CA ASP A 601 -9.90 -16.52 3.36
C ASP A 601 -9.74 -15.68 2.07
N GLY A 602 -9.26 -14.44 2.18
CA GLY A 602 -9.10 -13.52 1.05
C GLY A 602 -7.67 -13.01 0.86
N GLN A 603 -6.93 -13.56 -0.12
CA GLN A 603 -5.77 -12.85 -0.71
C GLN A 603 -6.25 -11.99 -1.87
N TYR A 604 -6.76 -10.80 -1.55
CA TYR A 604 -7.18 -9.85 -2.58
C TYR A 604 -6.00 -8.92 -2.91
N HIS A 605 -5.19 -9.27 -3.90
CA HIS A 605 -4.21 -8.36 -4.48
C HIS A 605 -4.70 -7.82 -5.84
N ARG A 606 -4.04 -6.79 -6.40
CA ARG A 606 -4.36 -6.20 -7.72
C ARG A 606 -4.77 -7.24 -8.77
N GLY A 607 -3.91 -8.23 -8.99
CA GLY A 607 -4.13 -9.30 -9.97
C GLY A 607 -5.34 -10.20 -9.72
N THR A 608 -5.88 -10.23 -8.50
CA THR A 608 -7.10 -10.99 -8.15
C THR A 608 -8.37 -10.12 -8.14
N ILE A 609 -8.26 -8.84 -7.77
CA ILE A 609 -9.38 -7.89 -7.76
C ILE A 609 -9.69 -7.43 -9.18
N CYS A 610 -8.66 -7.01 -9.93
CA CYS A 610 -8.76 -6.50 -11.29
C CYS A 610 -8.83 -7.61 -12.35
N GLN A 611 -8.88 -8.88 -11.94
CA GLN A 611 -8.93 -9.99 -12.90
C GLN A 611 -10.26 -9.97 -13.67
N THR A 612 -10.17 -9.90 -15.00
CA THR A 612 -11.27 -10.06 -15.94
C THR A 612 -11.22 -11.49 -16.51
N ASP A 613 -11.45 -12.49 -15.67
CA ASP A 613 -11.46 -13.89 -16.12
C ASP A 613 -12.79 -14.28 -16.77
N THR A 614 -12.73 -15.10 -17.82
CA THR A 614 -13.91 -15.64 -18.51
C THR A 614 -14.79 -16.50 -17.61
N ALA A 615 -14.21 -17.09 -16.56
CA ALA A 615 -14.92 -17.86 -15.53
C ALA A 615 -15.70 -16.97 -14.53
N GLY A 616 -15.58 -15.65 -14.60
CA GLY A 616 -16.32 -14.70 -13.76
C GLY A 616 -15.97 -14.74 -12.27
N ARG A 617 -14.85 -15.38 -11.88
CA ARG A 617 -14.43 -15.47 -10.47
C ARG A 617 -14.04 -14.10 -9.93
N GLY A 618 -13.37 -13.28 -10.75
CA GLY A 618 -13.09 -11.89 -10.40
C GLY A 618 -14.38 -11.10 -10.16
N LYS A 619 -15.39 -11.29 -11.01
CA LYS A 619 -16.70 -10.62 -10.88
C LYS A 619 -17.43 -11.03 -9.60
N ARG A 620 -17.53 -12.32 -9.29
CA ARG A 620 -18.18 -12.81 -8.05
C ARG A 620 -17.49 -12.28 -6.80
N ARG A 621 -16.15 -12.24 -6.79
CA ARG A 621 -15.36 -11.67 -5.68
C ARG A 621 -15.66 -10.18 -5.50
N ARG A 622 -15.62 -9.40 -6.59
CA ARG A 622 -15.95 -7.97 -6.55
C ARG A 622 -17.37 -7.72 -6.08
N GLN A 623 -18.34 -8.52 -6.54
CA GLN A 623 -19.72 -8.41 -6.08
C GLN A 623 -19.85 -8.63 -4.57
N ARG A 624 -19.18 -9.66 -4.02
CA ARG A 624 -19.17 -9.90 -2.56
C ARG A 624 -18.57 -8.73 -1.77
N ILE A 625 -17.48 -8.15 -2.26
CA ILE A 625 -16.86 -6.98 -1.64
C ILE A 625 -17.77 -5.75 -1.75
N GLN A 626 -18.39 -5.51 -2.91
CA GLN A 626 -19.35 -4.43 -3.11
C GLN A 626 -20.55 -4.56 -2.17
N GLU A 627 -21.14 -5.76 -2.06
CA GLU A 627 -22.24 -6.04 -1.13
C GLU A 627 -21.89 -5.76 0.33
N PHE A 628 -20.61 -5.87 0.70
CA PHE A 628 -20.13 -5.50 2.03
C PHE A 628 -19.97 -3.98 2.15
N ILE A 629 -19.31 -3.34 1.18
CA ILE A 629 -19.12 -1.88 1.12
C ILE A 629 -20.46 -1.16 1.24
N ASP A 630 -21.45 -1.55 0.42
CA ASP A 630 -22.76 -0.90 0.39
C ASP A 630 -23.42 -0.93 1.77
N ARG A 631 -23.39 -2.08 2.45
CA ARG A 631 -23.99 -2.25 3.78
C ARG A 631 -23.28 -1.46 4.87
N GLU A 632 -21.96 -1.47 4.89
CA GLU A 632 -21.21 -0.69 5.88
C GLU A 632 -21.43 0.81 5.66
N CYS A 633 -21.50 1.26 4.40
CA CYS A 633 -21.79 2.66 4.12
C CYS A 633 -23.23 3.05 4.50
N GLU A 634 -24.20 2.16 4.33
CA GLU A 634 -25.58 2.36 4.82
C GLU A 634 -25.64 2.44 6.36
N GLU A 635 -24.88 1.59 7.08
CA GLU A 635 -24.85 1.55 8.56
C GLU A 635 -24.26 2.83 9.17
N HIS A 636 -23.35 3.51 8.45
CA HIS A 636 -22.72 4.74 8.90
C HIS A 636 -23.26 6.02 8.25
N GLU A 637 -24.35 5.96 7.47
CA GLU A 637 -24.91 7.14 6.78
C GLU A 637 -25.32 8.25 7.75
N GLY A 638 -24.77 9.46 7.54
CA GLY A 638 -25.13 10.65 8.32
C GLY A 638 -24.42 10.74 9.66
N ALA A 639 -23.37 9.95 9.87
CA ALA A 639 -22.55 10.01 11.09
C ALA A 639 -21.65 11.25 11.16
N ASN A 640 -21.42 11.93 10.03
CA ASN A 640 -20.56 13.09 9.92
C ASN A 640 -21.20 14.16 9.01
N GLU A 641 -21.43 15.36 9.56
CA GLU A 641 -21.92 16.51 8.78
C GLU A 641 -20.82 17.12 7.90
N ASP A 642 -19.54 16.90 8.24
CA ASP A 642 -18.36 17.55 7.67
C ASP A 642 -17.32 16.53 7.13
N GLY A 643 -17.72 15.65 6.21
CA GLY A 643 -16.80 14.76 5.47
C GLY A 643 -17.35 13.34 5.24
N PRO A 644 -16.54 12.41 4.71
CA PRO A 644 -16.96 11.02 4.54
C PRO A 644 -17.14 10.32 5.90
N ASP A 645 -18.15 9.46 5.98
CA ASP A 645 -18.41 8.57 7.12
C ASP A 645 -17.47 7.36 7.10
N VAL A 646 -17.15 6.88 5.88
CA VAL A 646 -16.39 5.65 5.64
C VAL A 646 -15.19 5.91 4.72
N ILE A 647 -14.03 5.38 5.08
CA ILE A 647 -12.84 5.38 4.23
C ILE A 647 -12.65 4.01 3.58
N LEU A 648 -12.61 3.96 2.27
CA LEU A 648 -12.27 2.78 1.49
C LEU A 648 -10.81 2.88 1.07
N VAL A 649 -10.00 1.87 1.40
CA VAL A 649 -8.59 1.81 1.01
C VAL A 649 -8.39 0.68 0.02
N GLY A 650 -7.78 0.94 -1.13
CA GLY A 650 -7.54 -0.10 -2.12
C GLY A 650 -6.54 0.27 -3.20
N HIS A 651 -6.46 -0.56 -4.24
CA HIS A 651 -5.52 -0.31 -5.35
C HIS A 651 -6.08 0.73 -6.34
N GLN A 652 -5.28 1.69 -6.79
CA GLN A 652 -5.67 2.74 -7.76
C GLN A 652 -6.42 2.24 -8.99
N ARG A 653 -5.87 1.23 -9.67
CA ARG A 653 -6.54 0.55 -10.81
C ARG A 653 -7.96 0.05 -10.50
N ALA A 654 -8.26 -0.31 -9.24
CA ALA A 654 -9.60 -0.73 -8.85
C ALA A 654 -10.62 0.41 -9.00
N ARG A 655 -10.22 1.62 -8.60
CA ARG A 655 -10.99 2.86 -8.75
C ARG A 655 -11.05 3.33 -10.19
N GLU A 656 -9.91 3.40 -10.88
CA GLU A 656 -9.82 3.91 -12.27
C GLU A 656 -10.65 3.09 -13.26
N GLU A 657 -10.68 1.77 -13.10
CA GLU A 657 -11.49 0.87 -13.95
C GLU A 657 -12.94 0.74 -13.47
N GLY A 658 -13.33 1.45 -12.41
CA GLY A 658 -14.71 1.45 -11.90
C GLY A 658 -15.17 0.07 -11.40
N PHE A 659 -14.27 -0.72 -10.82
CA PHE A 659 -14.60 -2.06 -10.34
C PHE A 659 -15.51 -2.08 -9.11
N PHE A 660 -15.54 -0.96 -8.37
CA PHE A 660 -16.41 -0.72 -7.24
C PHE A 660 -17.17 0.57 -7.45
N GLN A 661 -18.44 0.59 -7.03
CA GLN A 661 -19.22 1.80 -6.88
C GLN A 661 -18.90 2.37 -5.50
N ILE A 662 -18.44 3.61 -5.46
CA ILE A 662 -18.09 4.30 -4.21
C ILE A 662 -19.34 5.06 -3.76
N PRO A 663 -19.95 4.72 -2.60
CA PRO A 663 -21.10 5.45 -2.06
C PRO A 663 -20.78 6.93 -1.79
N SER A 664 -21.80 7.79 -1.75
CA SER A 664 -21.61 9.24 -1.59
C SER A 664 -21.05 9.66 -0.23
N ASN A 665 -21.26 8.85 0.80
CA ASN A 665 -20.71 9.08 2.14
C ASN A 665 -19.35 8.37 2.36
N ALA A 666 -18.76 7.80 1.30
CA ALA A 666 -17.48 7.13 1.36
C ALA A 666 -16.42 7.85 0.51
N GLU A 667 -15.17 7.80 0.96
CA GLU A 667 -14.01 8.28 0.20
C GLU A 667 -13.09 7.10 -0.15
N TRP A 668 -12.59 7.06 -1.38
CA TRP A 668 -11.58 6.09 -1.78
C TRP A 668 -10.18 6.67 -1.72
N ILE A 669 -9.30 5.97 -1.00
CA ILE A 669 -7.88 6.26 -0.85
C ILE A 669 -7.07 5.12 -1.47
N ASP A 670 -6.10 5.47 -2.31
CA ASP A 670 -5.23 4.45 -2.91
C ASP A 670 -4.10 4.08 -1.95
N PHE A 671 -3.70 2.80 -1.96
CA PHE A 671 -2.44 2.40 -1.33
C PHE A 671 -1.30 3.28 -1.86
N TYR A 672 -0.38 3.65 -0.97
CA TYR A 672 0.75 4.56 -1.18
C TYR A 672 0.39 6.03 -1.47
N THR A 673 -0.89 6.40 -1.60
CA THR A 673 -1.32 7.80 -1.77
C THR A 673 -2.04 8.35 -0.54
N GLY A 674 -2.60 7.48 0.30
CA GLY A 674 -3.30 7.85 1.53
C GLY A 674 -2.45 8.37 2.68
N ARG A 675 -1.12 8.33 2.56
CA ARG A 675 -0.22 8.70 3.65
C ARG A 675 -0.11 10.23 3.74
N GLY A 676 -0.02 10.74 4.96
CA GLY A 676 -0.09 12.17 5.26
C GLY A 676 -1.51 12.77 5.19
N LEU A 677 -2.55 11.95 4.94
CA LEU A 677 -3.94 12.38 4.94
C LEU A 677 -4.66 11.87 6.19
N ASP A 678 -5.13 12.79 7.04
CA ASP A 678 -5.93 12.44 8.21
C ASP A 678 -7.44 12.49 7.89
N ARG A 679 -8.18 11.52 8.43
CA ARG A 679 -9.64 11.39 8.32
C ARG A 679 -10.26 11.11 9.69
N LYS A 680 -9.94 11.99 10.66
CA LYS A 680 -10.32 11.86 12.08
C LYS A 680 -11.84 11.66 12.29
N ASN A 681 -12.64 12.25 11.42
CA ASN A 681 -14.11 12.23 11.53
C ASN A 681 -14.75 10.92 11.00
N ALA A 682 -14.06 10.17 10.13
CA ALA A 682 -14.61 8.92 9.60
C ALA A 682 -14.80 7.90 10.74
N LYS A 683 -15.94 7.21 10.76
CA LYS A 683 -16.28 6.22 11.79
C LYS A 683 -15.79 4.83 11.43
N ALA A 684 -15.64 4.54 10.14
CA ALA A 684 -15.15 3.26 9.66
C ALA A 684 -14.07 3.34 8.58
N LEU A 685 -13.24 2.30 8.51
CA LEU A 685 -12.23 2.11 7.47
C LEU A 685 -12.27 0.67 6.93
N ILE A 686 -12.34 0.53 5.61
CA ILE A 686 -12.37 -0.77 4.91
C ILE A 686 -11.13 -0.89 4.03
N VAL A 687 -10.20 -1.76 4.41
CA VAL A 687 -9.02 -2.11 3.61
C VAL A 687 -9.36 -3.24 2.65
N ILE A 688 -9.42 -2.93 1.36
CA ILE A 688 -9.78 -3.87 0.29
C ILE A 688 -8.49 -4.49 -0.27
N GLY A 689 -8.11 -5.61 0.32
CA GLY A 689 -6.97 -6.39 -0.12
C GLY A 689 -5.63 -5.92 0.45
N ALA A 690 -4.55 -6.21 -0.29
CA ALA A 690 -3.20 -5.84 0.13
C ALA A 690 -2.42 -5.17 -1.01
N PRO A 691 -1.52 -4.22 -0.69
CA PRO A 691 -0.55 -3.73 -1.64
C PRO A 691 0.33 -4.88 -2.13
N TYR A 692 0.74 -4.83 -3.39
CA TYR A 692 1.73 -5.76 -3.91
C TYR A 692 2.76 -4.98 -4.71
N PRO A 693 3.89 -4.59 -4.09
CA PRO A 693 4.94 -3.85 -4.78
C PRO A 693 5.48 -4.65 -5.97
N ASN A 694 5.95 -3.97 -7.00
CA ASN A 694 6.58 -4.63 -8.14
C ASN A 694 7.85 -5.36 -7.67
N PRO A 695 7.96 -6.70 -7.81
CA PRO A 695 9.14 -7.45 -7.37
C PRO A 695 10.44 -6.97 -8.00
N GLN A 696 10.41 -6.51 -9.26
CA GLN A 696 11.59 -5.96 -9.91
C GLN A 696 12.01 -4.63 -9.31
N ALA A 697 11.06 -3.79 -8.89
CA ALA A 697 11.36 -2.53 -8.22
C ALA A 697 11.99 -2.79 -6.85
N LEU A 698 11.51 -3.79 -6.10
CA LEU A 698 12.12 -4.21 -4.84
C LEU A 698 13.55 -4.74 -5.04
N SER A 699 13.79 -5.57 -6.06
CA SER A 699 15.13 -6.07 -6.39
C SER A 699 16.10 -4.94 -6.70
N ARG A 700 15.68 -3.99 -7.54
CA ARG A 700 16.48 -2.80 -7.87
C ARG A 700 16.77 -1.95 -6.64
N LEU A 701 15.79 -1.77 -5.76
CA LEU A 701 15.99 -1.03 -4.50
C LEU A 701 16.99 -1.75 -3.58
N ALA A 702 16.83 -3.06 -3.38
CA ALA A 702 17.75 -3.85 -2.57
C ALA A 702 19.18 -3.81 -3.13
N GLU A 703 19.35 -3.92 -4.45
CA GLU A 703 20.65 -3.78 -5.11
C GLU A 703 21.27 -2.39 -4.92
N MET A 704 20.46 -1.31 -4.97
CA MET A 704 20.95 0.05 -4.74
C MET A 704 21.34 0.31 -3.28
N LEU A 705 20.60 -0.24 -2.31
CA LEU A 705 20.90 -0.11 -0.88
C LEU A 705 22.17 -0.86 -0.46
N THR A 706 22.50 -1.94 -1.17
CA THR A 706 23.62 -2.85 -0.82
C THR A 706 24.86 -2.67 -1.71
N VAL A 707 24.90 -1.62 -2.54
CA VAL A 707 26.06 -1.36 -3.41
C VAL A 707 27.36 -1.33 -2.61
N GLY A 708 28.34 -2.15 -3.04
CA GLY A 708 29.64 -2.24 -2.40
C GLY A 708 29.68 -3.05 -1.10
N LYS A 709 28.56 -3.67 -0.70
CA LYS A 709 28.43 -4.46 0.53
C LYS A 709 28.23 -5.93 0.20
N ASP A 710 28.85 -6.80 1.00
CA ASP A 710 28.64 -8.25 0.93
C ASP A 710 27.42 -8.62 1.79
N ILE A 711 26.24 -8.32 1.27
CA ILE A 711 24.96 -8.54 1.95
C ILE A 711 24.15 -9.55 1.14
N ASP A 712 23.54 -10.49 1.85
CA ASP A 712 22.61 -11.41 1.26
C ASP A 712 21.27 -10.71 0.93
N LEU A 713 21.05 -10.42 -0.36
CA LEU A 713 19.85 -9.75 -0.86
C LEU A 713 18.57 -10.50 -0.51
N GLY A 714 18.65 -11.82 -0.33
CA GLY A 714 17.48 -12.64 -0.09
C GLY A 714 16.67 -12.97 -1.34
N LYS A 715 15.47 -13.51 -1.12
CA LYS A 715 14.53 -13.86 -2.18
C LYS A 715 13.11 -13.93 -1.64
N VAL A 716 12.14 -13.62 -2.51
CA VAL A 716 10.72 -13.95 -2.30
C VAL A 716 10.39 -15.16 -3.17
N VAL A 717 10.04 -16.28 -2.55
CA VAL A 717 9.76 -17.53 -3.26
C VAL A 717 8.30 -17.52 -3.71
N HIS A 718 8.08 -17.67 -5.01
CA HIS A 718 6.74 -17.68 -5.61
C HIS A 718 6.24 -19.08 -5.97
N ASP A 719 7.14 -20.05 -6.17
CA ASP A 719 6.82 -21.46 -6.44
C ASP A 719 7.33 -22.35 -5.31
N THR A 720 6.47 -23.25 -4.82
CA THR A 720 6.76 -24.17 -3.70
C THR A 720 7.83 -25.22 -3.98
N ASP A 721 8.23 -25.40 -5.24
CA ASP A 721 9.22 -26.39 -5.67
C ASP A 721 10.67 -25.87 -5.59
N GLU A 722 10.88 -24.56 -5.37
CA GLU A 722 12.20 -24.00 -5.07
C GLU A 722 12.57 -24.28 -3.61
N GLN A 723 13.08 -25.50 -3.35
CA GLN A 723 13.65 -25.81 -2.03
C GLN A 723 14.91 -24.98 -1.78
N VAL A 724 14.84 -24.05 -0.85
CA VAL A 724 16.04 -23.44 -0.22
C VAL A 724 16.52 -24.43 0.85
N ILE A 725 17.40 -25.35 0.45
CA ILE A 725 17.83 -26.50 1.29
C ILE A 725 18.57 -26.04 2.57
N ASP A 726 19.09 -24.82 2.62
CA ASP A 726 20.02 -24.37 3.67
C ASP A 726 19.48 -23.28 4.62
N LYS A 727 18.23 -22.82 4.49
CA LYS A 727 17.65 -21.79 5.38
C LYS A 727 16.27 -22.18 5.92
N MET A 728 16.12 -22.09 7.25
CA MET A 728 14.82 -22.25 7.90
C MET A 728 14.02 -20.96 7.74
N ILE A 729 13.22 -20.89 6.67
CA ILE A 729 12.41 -19.72 6.34
C ILE A 729 11.00 -19.91 6.93
N PRO A 730 10.45 -18.94 7.69
CA PRO A 730 9.07 -19.02 8.16
C PRO A 730 8.09 -19.17 6.99
N THR A 731 7.29 -20.24 7.04
CA THR A 731 6.21 -20.50 6.08
C THR A 731 4.85 -20.17 6.64
N HIS A 732 4.77 -19.83 7.92
CA HIS A 732 3.54 -19.48 8.61
C HIS A 732 3.78 -18.21 9.43
N ARG A 733 2.75 -17.36 9.51
CA ARG A 733 2.76 -16.17 10.35
C ARG A 733 1.48 -16.11 11.17
N ARG A 734 1.62 -15.81 12.46
CA ARG A 734 0.51 -15.69 13.41
C ARG A 734 -0.21 -14.36 13.21
N TYR A 735 -1.53 -14.38 13.34
CA TYR A 735 -2.30 -13.17 13.60
C TYR A 735 -2.10 -12.77 15.06
N LEU A 736 -2.10 -11.47 15.33
CA LEU A 736 -2.17 -10.96 16.70
C LEU A 736 -3.61 -11.05 17.19
N TYR A 737 -4.04 -12.27 17.48
CA TYR A 737 -5.41 -12.58 17.83
C TYR A 737 -5.46 -13.66 18.92
N ASP A 738 -6.44 -13.53 19.81
CA ASP A 738 -6.70 -14.40 20.95
C ASP A 738 -8.22 -14.60 20.95
N ASP A 739 -8.64 -15.87 20.92
CA ASP A 739 -10.04 -16.25 20.96
C ASP A 739 -10.69 -16.11 22.34
N GLY A 740 -9.92 -15.72 23.36
CA GLY A 740 -10.35 -15.62 24.76
C GLY A 740 -10.22 -16.95 25.52
N GLU A 741 -9.86 -18.04 24.84
CA GLU A 741 -9.52 -19.33 25.42
C GLU A 741 -7.99 -19.56 25.44
N GLY A 742 -7.21 -18.55 25.03
CA GLY A 742 -5.75 -18.60 24.94
C GLY A 742 -5.22 -19.20 23.64
N ASN A 743 -6.08 -19.43 22.64
CA ASN A 743 -5.64 -19.84 21.30
C ASN A 743 -5.61 -18.65 20.35
N GLY A 744 -4.65 -18.69 19.44
CA GLY A 744 -4.54 -17.81 18.30
C GLY A 744 -4.61 -18.60 16.99
N TYR A 745 -4.40 -17.89 15.89
CA TYR A 745 -4.42 -18.48 14.55
C TYR A 745 -3.21 -18.02 13.74
N GLN A 746 -2.80 -18.86 12.80
CA GLN A 746 -1.72 -18.56 11.86
C GLN A 746 -2.13 -18.93 10.44
N VAL A 747 -1.58 -18.20 9.48
CA VAL A 747 -1.79 -18.43 8.05
C VAL A 747 -0.47 -18.78 7.38
N GLU A 748 -0.55 -19.63 6.35
CA GLU A 748 0.58 -19.91 5.48
C GLU A 748 0.94 -18.65 4.67
N ILE A 749 2.23 -18.32 4.66
CA ILE A 749 2.79 -17.19 3.92
C ILE A 749 3.80 -17.68 2.90
N LYS A 750 3.96 -16.92 1.82
CA LYS A 750 5.02 -17.18 0.84
C LYS A 750 6.39 -17.03 1.53
N PRO A 751 7.29 -18.02 1.44
CA PRO A 751 8.61 -17.92 2.04
C PRO A 751 9.35 -16.70 1.47
N ARG A 752 9.84 -15.84 2.36
CA ARG A 752 10.63 -14.67 2.03
C ARG A 752 11.71 -14.46 3.08
N TRP A 753 12.89 -14.00 2.67
CA TRP A 753 14.02 -13.78 3.57
C TRP A 753 15.00 -12.76 2.97
N GLY A 754 15.93 -12.29 3.80
CA GLY A 754 16.92 -11.25 3.43
C GLY A 754 16.26 -9.89 3.19
N LEU A 755 17.05 -8.94 2.69
CA LEU A 755 16.60 -7.55 2.49
C LEU A 755 15.35 -7.47 1.59
N LEU A 756 15.24 -8.33 0.57
CA LEU A 756 14.04 -8.41 -0.28
C LEU A 756 12.78 -8.79 0.49
N GLY A 757 12.88 -9.72 1.44
CA GLY A 757 11.75 -10.12 2.28
C GLY A 757 11.32 -8.99 3.21
N GLU A 758 12.27 -8.28 3.79
CA GLU A 758 12.05 -7.14 4.68
C GLU A 758 11.46 -5.92 3.95
N LEU A 759 11.95 -5.61 2.74
CA LEU A 759 11.38 -4.54 1.90
C LEU A 759 9.97 -4.89 1.39
N LEU A 760 9.69 -6.17 1.10
CA LEU A 760 8.33 -6.59 0.79
C LEU A 760 7.41 -6.39 2.00
N GLU A 761 7.90 -6.68 3.20
CA GLU A 761 7.15 -6.48 4.44
C GLU A 761 6.82 -5.01 4.69
N ASP A 762 7.80 -4.13 4.50
CA ASP A 762 7.60 -2.68 4.56
C ASP A 762 6.49 -2.21 3.61
N LYS A 763 6.65 -2.47 2.32
CA LYS A 763 5.74 -1.93 1.30
C LYS A 763 4.36 -2.60 1.30
N ARG A 764 4.14 -3.71 2.02
CA ARG A 764 2.85 -4.43 2.05
C ARG A 764 2.18 -4.41 3.42
N GLU A 765 2.84 -4.92 4.46
CA GLU A 765 2.26 -5.01 5.79
C GLU A 765 2.25 -3.67 6.50
N ARG A 766 3.38 -2.93 6.50
CA ARG A 766 3.46 -1.63 7.16
C ARG A 766 2.63 -0.57 6.44
N GLU A 767 2.44 -0.68 5.13
CA GLU A 767 1.46 0.12 4.38
C GLU A 767 0.03 -0.07 4.90
N ILE A 768 -0.43 -1.31 5.12
CA ILE A 768 -1.77 -1.55 5.68
C ILE A 768 -1.86 -0.97 7.09
N HIS A 769 -0.84 -1.19 7.93
CA HIS A 769 -0.80 -0.65 9.29
C HIS A 769 -0.93 0.88 9.29
N GLN A 770 -0.18 1.57 8.44
CA GLN A 770 -0.24 3.02 8.27
C GLN A 770 -1.61 3.54 7.82
N MET A 771 -2.35 2.75 7.03
CA MET A 771 -3.71 3.12 6.61
C MET A 771 -4.72 3.04 7.75
N LEU A 772 -4.57 2.09 8.68
CA LEU A 772 -5.49 1.95 9.81
C LEU A 772 -5.50 3.18 10.70
N HIS A 773 -4.33 3.80 10.86
CA HIS A 773 -4.17 4.96 11.72
C HIS A 773 -4.65 6.27 11.09
N ARG A 774 -5.09 6.28 9.82
CA ARG A 774 -5.60 7.50 9.17
C ARG A 774 -6.92 8.00 9.75
N ILE A 775 -7.70 7.11 10.35
CA ILE A 775 -8.90 7.48 11.11
C ILE A 775 -8.61 7.76 12.60
N ARG A 776 -7.32 7.80 12.99
CA ARG A 776 -6.80 8.09 14.34
C ARG A 776 -7.52 7.32 15.46
N PRO A 777 -7.59 5.98 15.40
CA PRO A 777 -8.35 5.19 16.37
C PRO A 777 -7.82 5.31 17.81
N VAL A 778 -6.54 5.62 17.99
CA VAL A 778 -5.92 5.80 19.32
C VAL A 778 -6.43 7.06 20.04
N LEU A 779 -6.76 8.12 19.30
CA LEU A 779 -7.25 9.39 19.85
C LEU A 779 -8.76 9.56 19.73
N ALA A 780 -9.48 8.53 19.30
CA ALA A 780 -10.90 8.64 19.04
C ALA A 780 -11.71 8.60 20.34
N ASP A 781 -12.63 9.56 20.51
CA ASP A 781 -13.58 9.56 21.63
C ASP A 781 -14.52 8.34 21.55
N ASP A 782 -15.00 8.04 20.34
CA ASP A 782 -15.86 6.89 20.05
C ASP A 782 -15.05 5.76 19.39
N PRO A 783 -15.39 4.48 19.66
CA PRO A 783 -14.81 3.35 18.95
C PRO A 783 -14.96 3.46 17.44
N LYS A 784 -13.88 3.16 16.71
CA LYS A 784 -13.87 3.10 15.24
C LYS A 784 -14.02 1.66 14.73
N ASP A 785 -14.62 1.47 13.56
CA ASP A 785 -14.70 0.14 12.95
C ASP A 785 -13.67 -0.01 11.82
N ILE A 786 -12.86 -1.07 11.87
CA ILE A 786 -11.81 -1.32 10.88
C ILE A 786 -11.97 -2.71 10.30
N TYR A 787 -12.14 -2.79 8.98
CA TYR A 787 -12.32 -4.05 8.26
C TYR A 787 -11.14 -4.32 7.33
N LEU A 788 -10.39 -5.37 7.64
CA LEU A 788 -9.27 -5.84 6.85
C LEU A 788 -9.74 -6.96 5.93
N LEU A 789 -10.13 -6.60 4.71
CA LEU A 789 -10.52 -7.56 3.67
C LEU A 789 -9.28 -8.17 3.00
N THR A 790 -8.38 -8.71 3.81
CA THR A 790 -7.11 -9.31 3.42
C THR A 790 -6.65 -10.30 4.48
N ASN A 791 -6.10 -11.44 4.06
CA ASN A 791 -5.55 -12.43 4.98
C ASN A 791 -4.10 -12.15 5.41
N VAL A 792 -3.53 -11.00 5.02
CA VAL A 792 -2.16 -10.62 5.37
C VAL A 792 -2.06 -10.34 6.86
N PRO A 793 -1.32 -11.13 7.65
CA PRO A 793 -1.14 -10.82 9.06
C PRO A 793 -0.35 -9.52 9.19
N ILE A 794 -0.92 -8.58 9.94
CA ILE A 794 -0.34 -7.28 10.23
C ILE A 794 -0.06 -7.17 11.73
N ASP A 795 0.82 -6.24 12.09
CA ASP A 795 1.32 -6.12 13.47
C ASP A 795 0.40 -5.28 14.38
N VAL A 796 -0.91 -5.52 14.30
CA VAL A 796 -1.95 -4.80 15.05
C VAL A 796 -2.88 -5.81 15.73
N PRO A 797 -3.26 -5.63 17.01
CA PRO A 797 -4.18 -6.54 17.70
C PRO A 797 -5.52 -6.63 16.97
N ILE A 798 -5.92 -7.85 16.61
CA ILE A 798 -7.15 -8.13 15.90
C ILE A 798 -8.25 -8.46 16.91
N THR A 799 -9.38 -7.77 16.80
CA THR A 799 -10.55 -8.00 17.64
C THR A 799 -11.33 -9.24 17.20
N THR A 800 -11.44 -9.44 15.89
CA THR A 800 -12.26 -10.49 15.29
C THR A 800 -11.58 -11.08 14.05
N LEU A 801 -11.36 -12.40 14.04
CA LEU A 801 -10.97 -13.15 12.83
C LEU A 801 -12.18 -13.88 12.23
N THR A 802 -12.36 -13.76 10.93
CA THR A 802 -13.52 -14.35 10.24
C THR A 802 -13.22 -14.70 8.78
N THR A 803 -14.22 -15.21 8.05
CA THR A 803 -14.18 -15.36 6.59
C THR A 803 -15.07 -14.32 5.92
N MET A 804 -14.84 -14.02 4.64
CA MET A 804 -15.70 -13.12 3.88
C MET A 804 -17.16 -13.62 3.81
N GLU A 805 -17.38 -14.93 3.87
CA GLU A 805 -18.73 -15.50 3.86
C GLU A 805 -19.44 -15.29 5.19
N GLN A 806 -18.76 -15.56 6.29
CA GLN A 806 -19.29 -15.30 7.64
C GLN A 806 -19.55 -13.81 7.84
N LEU A 807 -18.64 -12.94 7.42
CA LEU A 807 -18.80 -11.49 7.50
C LEU A 807 -20.06 -11.02 6.75
N LEU A 808 -20.24 -11.45 5.50
CA LEU A 808 -21.46 -11.15 4.74
C LEU A 808 -22.72 -11.78 5.35
N ARG A 809 -22.62 -13.00 5.89
CA ARG A 809 -23.74 -13.66 6.56
C ARG A 809 -24.19 -12.86 7.78
N TRP A 810 -23.26 -12.40 8.62
CA TRP A 810 -23.57 -11.57 9.77
C TRP A 810 -24.19 -10.23 9.40
N ARG A 811 -23.83 -9.66 8.25
CA ARG A 811 -24.45 -8.45 7.73
C ARG A 811 -25.79 -8.68 7.03
N ARG A 812 -26.06 -9.90 6.55
CA ARG A 812 -27.34 -10.29 5.93
C ARG A 812 -28.40 -10.71 6.93
N GLU A 813 -27.97 -11.33 8.02
CA GLU A 813 -28.84 -11.71 9.11
C GLU A 813 -29.18 -10.43 9.90
N GLU A 814 -30.47 -10.11 9.97
CA GLU A 814 -31.08 -9.11 10.86
C GLU A 814 -30.66 -9.31 12.34
N PRO A 815 -31.04 -8.42 13.29
CA PRO A 815 -30.79 -8.56 14.74
C PRO A 815 -30.81 -10.01 15.19
N ILE A 816 -29.88 -10.36 16.09
CA ILE A 816 -29.56 -11.74 16.48
C ILE A 816 -30.84 -12.57 16.44
N THR A 817 -30.88 -13.58 15.57
CA THR A 817 -32.08 -14.37 15.33
C THR A 817 -32.31 -15.29 16.53
N ILE A 818 -32.75 -14.70 17.63
CA ILE A 818 -33.10 -15.37 18.89
C ILE A 818 -34.42 -16.11 18.73
N LEU A 819 -35.32 -15.53 17.92
CA LEU A 819 -36.64 -16.06 17.63
C LEU A 819 -36.80 -16.32 16.13
N ARG A 820 -37.47 -17.43 15.80
CA ARG A 820 -37.92 -17.68 14.43
C ARG A 820 -38.89 -16.58 13.99
N PRO A 821 -39.00 -16.28 12.68
CA PRO A 821 -39.78 -15.15 12.18
C PRO A 821 -41.21 -15.07 12.76
N LYS A 822 -41.91 -16.21 12.84
CA LYS A 822 -43.28 -16.24 13.35
C LYS A 822 -43.39 -15.97 14.85
N ALA A 823 -42.40 -16.39 15.64
CA ALA A 823 -42.37 -16.11 17.07
C ALA A 823 -42.08 -14.64 17.35
N ARG A 824 -41.22 -14.01 16.53
CA ARG A 824 -40.95 -12.56 16.57
C ARG A 824 -42.20 -11.75 16.24
N GLU A 825 -42.90 -12.09 15.16
CA GLU A 825 -44.15 -11.38 14.79
C GLU A 825 -45.24 -11.50 15.86
N ILE A 826 -45.34 -12.66 16.54
CA ILE A 826 -46.27 -12.83 17.67
C ILE A 826 -45.82 -12.00 18.87
N LEU A 827 -44.51 -11.93 19.13
CA LEU A 827 -43.95 -11.13 20.21
C LEU A 827 -44.20 -9.64 19.99
N ASP A 828 -43.97 -9.12 18.78
CA ASP A 828 -44.23 -7.74 18.40
C ASP A 828 -45.72 -7.41 18.60
N LEU A 829 -46.61 -8.30 18.14
CA LEU A 829 -48.05 -8.18 18.35
C LEU A 829 -48.43 -8.13 19.84
N VAL A 830 -47.79 -8.95 20.68
CA VAL A 830 -48.01 -8.98 22.13
C VAL A 830 -47.46 -7.72 22.80
N SER A 831 -46.31 -7.20 22.35
CA SER A 831 -45.75 -5.93 22.82
C SER A 831 -46.69 -4.76 22.50
N ASP A 832 -47.20 -4.69 21.27
CA ASP A 832 -48.17 -3.69 20.85
C ASP A 832 -49.45 -3.72 21.69
N LEU A 833 -49.90 -4.90 22.12
CA LEU A 833 -51.07 -5.04 23.00
C LEU A 833 -50.84 -4.46 24.40
N TYR A 834 -49.60 -4.51 24.92
CA TYR A 834 -49.25 -3.87 26.19
C TYR A 834 -49.21 -2.34 26.07
N ASP A 835 -48.70 -1.83 24.96
CA ASP A 835 -48.55 -0.38 24.75
C ASP A 835 -49.85 0.27 24.29
N SER A 836 -50.71 -0.47 23.59
CA SER A 836 -51.98 0.00 23.04
C SER A 836 -53.06 -1.09 23.07
N PRO A 837 -53.65 -1.37 24.25
CA PRO A 837 -54.68 -2.38 24.38
C PRO A 837 -55.92 -2.01 23.54
N PRO A 838 -56.56 -2.99 22.86
CA PRO A 838 -57.68 -2.72 21.96
C PRO A 838 -58.86 -2.09 22.71
N GLN A 839 -59.33 -0.94 22.23
CA GLN A 839 -60.47 -0.22 22.81
C GLN A 839 -61.85 -0.79 22.44
N SER A 840 -61.92 -1.81 21.57
CA SER A 840 -63.19 -2.35 21.08
C SER A 840 -63.68 -3.55 21.93
N GLU A 841 -64.92 -3.44 22.42
CA GLU A 841 -65.60 -4.46 23.23
C GLU A 841 -65.58 -5.91 22.68
N PRO A 842 -65.57 -6.20 21.34
CA PRO A 842 -65.58 -7.59 20.86
C PRO A 842 -64.27 -8.36 21.08
N LEU A 843 -63.12 -7.69 21.09
CA LEU A 843 -61.80 -8.34 21.24
C LEU A 843 -61.41 -8.46 22.72
N SER A 844 -61.93 -7.59 23.58
CA SER A 844 -61.63 -7.57 25.02
C SER A 844 -62.12 -8.81 25.79
N GLU A 845 -63.09 -9.56 25.25
CA GLU A 845 -63.58 -10.80 25.86
C GLU A 845 -62.71 -12.03 25.52
N LEU A 846 -61.90 -11.95 24.46
CA LEU A 846 -61.04 -13.05 23.99
C LEU A 846 -59.66 -13.07 24.68
N TRP A 847 -59.30 -11.99 25.37
CA TRP A 847 -57.99 -11.82 25.99
C TRP A 847 -58.14 -11.34 27.43
N HIS A 848 -57.44 -11.98 28.36
CA HIS A 848 -57.23 -11.41 29.68
C HIS A 848 -55.90 -10.66 29.65
N ILE A 849 -55.98 -9.36 29.34
CA ILE A 849 -54.85 -8.43 29.40
C ILE A 849 -54.94 -7.70 30.73
N ASP A 850 -53.97 -7.89 31.60
CA ASP A 850 -53.75 -7.01 32.75
C ASP A 850 -52.40 -6.26 32.60
N GLU A 851 -52.05 -5.43 33.58
CA GLU A 851 -50.84 -4.60 33.51
C GLU A 851 -49.54 -5.44 33.52
N GLU A 852 -49.58 -6.71 33.94
CA GLU A 852 -48.41 -7.57 34.19
C GLU A 852 -48.34 -8.81 33.29
N GLU A 853 -49.45 -9.35 32.80
CA GLU A 853 -49.53 -10.58 32.00
C GLU A 853 -50.64 -10.54 30.94
N ILE A 854 -50.39 -11.19 29.80
CA ILE A 854 -51.39 -11.45 28.77
C ILE A 854 -51.72 -12.94 28.79
N LYS A 855 -52.99 -13.26 28.98
CA LYS A 855 -53.54 -14.62 28.91
C LYS A 855 -54.40 -14.79 27.67
N THR A 856 -54.03 -15.76 26.83
CA THR A 856 -54.62 -15.96 25.49
C THR A 856 -54.64 -17.43 25.09
N THR A 857 -55.43 -17.81 24.09
CA THR A 857 -55.33 -19.12 23.43
C THR A 857 -54.78 -18.98 22.02
N ILE A 858 -54.34 -20.09 21.42
CA ILE A 858 -53.89 -20.11 20.01
C ILE A 858 -55.00 -19.63 19.07
N SER A 859 -56.26 -19.95 19.36
CA SER A 859 -57.40 -19.51 18.55
C SER A 859 -57.58 -17.99 18.62
N ASP A 860 -57.33 -17.39 19.78
CA ASP A 860 -57.49 -15.95 19.99
C ASP A 860 -56.35 -15.18 19.30
N LEU A 861 -55.11 -15.67 19.48
CA LEU A 861 -53.93 -15.20 18.74
C LEU A 861 -54.11 -15.29 17.22
N TYR A 862 -54.61 -16.43 16.74
CA TYR A 862 -54.87 -16.64 15.31
C TYR A 862 -55.88 -15.63 14.76
N THR A 863 -56.97 -15.40 15.50
CA THR A 863 -58.02 -14.45 15.11
C THR A 863 -57.44 -13.03 15.03
N LEU A 864 -56.71 -12.61 16.07
CA LEU A 864 -56.08 -11.29 16.11
C LEU A 864 -55.03 -11.09 15.01
N TYR A 865 -54.20 -12.11 14.77
CA TYR A 865 -53.17 -12.07 13.74
C TYR A 865 -53.78 -11.90 12.34
N CYS A 866 -54.87 -12.65 12.06
CA CYS A 866 -55.61 -12.52 10.80
C CYS A 866 -56.28 -11.15 10.63
N GLU A 867 -56.64 -10.49 11.72
CA GLU A 867 -57.26 -9.15 11.69
C GLU A 867 -56.26 -8.02 11.52
N ARG A 868 -55.01 -8.17 12.01
CA ARG A 868 -54.01 -7.09 12.05
C ARG A 868 -52.89 -7.18 11.01
N ILE A 869 -52.43 -8.39 10.66
CA ILE A 869 -51.18 -8.57 9.92
C ILE A 869 -51.44 -9.24 8.57
N GLU A 870 -51.75 -10.54 8.55
CA GLU A 870 -51.95 -11.30 7.31
C GLU A 870 -52.68 -12.64 7.54
N ALA A 871 -53.18 -13.26 6.48
CA ALA A 871 -53.75 -14.60 6.51
C ALA A 871 -52.67 -15.66 6.82
N VAL A 872 -52.77 -16.27 7.99
CA VAL A 872 -51.85 -17.33 8.46
C VAL A 872 -52.61 -18.63 8.71
N SER A 873 -51.92 -19.69 9.15
CA SER A 873 -52.56 -20.91 9.65
C SER A 873 -52.46 -20.99 11.17
N GLU A 874 -53.46 -21.60 11.83
CA GLU A 874 -53.43 -21.85 13.27
C GLU A 874 -52.20 -22.68 13.68
N GLN A 875 -51.74 -23.58 12.80
CA GLN A 875 -50.52 -24.35 13.02
C GLN A 875 -49.26 -23.48 13.04
N SER A 876 -49.20 -22.42 12.22
CA SER A 876 -48.08 -21.49 12.21
C SER A 876 -48.02 -20.68 13.51
N ILE A 877 -49.18 -20.22 14.01
CA ILE A 877 -49.28 -19.55 15.31
C ILE A 877 -48.89 -20.50 16.44
N ARG A 878 -49.34 -21.76 16.39
CA ARG A 878 -48.95 -22.80 17.35
C ARG A 878 -47.44 -23.03 17.36
N ASN A 879 -46.81 -23.11 16.20
CA ASN A 879 -45.36 -23.27 16.11
C ASN A 879 -44.63 -22.06 16.72
N GLY A 880 -45.07 -20.84 16.42
CA GLY A 880 -44.49 -19.63 17.01
C GLY A 880 -44.69 -19.55 18.53
N MET A 881 -45.86 -19.93 19.05
CA MET A 881 -46.10 -20.01 20.50
C MET A 881 -45.28 -21.10 21.17
N ASN A 882 -45.06 -22.24 20.51
CA ASN A 882 -44.17 -23.28 21.03
C ASN A 882 -42.72 -22.79 21.07
N ASP A 883 -42.28 -22.01 20.08
CA ASP A 883 -40.95 -21.39 20.09
C ASP A 883 -40.83 -20.39 21.27
N LEU A 884 -41.87 -19.58 21.54
CA LEU A 884 -41.91 -18.67 22.71
C LEU A 884 -41.95 -19.42 24.05
N GLU A 885 -42.63 -20.56 24.12
CA GLU A 885 -42.67 -21.43 25.30
C GLU A 885 -41.31 -22.08 25.55
N ALA A 886 -40.63 -22.56 24.50
CA ALA A 886 -39.31 -23.18 24.59
C ALA A 886 -38.26 -22.22 25.20
N ILE A 887 -38.36 -20.93 24.88
CA ILE A 887 -37.44 -19.91 25.41
C ILE A 887 -37.94 -19.29 26.74
N GLY A 888 -39.02 -19.81 27.32
CA GLY A 888 -39.56 -19.39 28.61
C GLY A 888 -40.35 -18.06 28.60
N LEU A 889 -40.70 -17.53 27.42
CA LEU A 889 -41.51 -16.30 27.31
C LEU A 889 -43.02 -16.55 27.48
N ALA A 890 -43.48 -17.76 27.15
CA ALA A 890 -44.86 -18.17 27.32
C ALA A 890 -44.96 -19.35 28.30
N GLU A 891 -45.92 -19.29 29.22
CA GLU A 891 -46.25 -20.40 30.11
C GLU A 891 -47.59 -21.00 29.70
N GLN A 892 -47.57 -22.28 29.30
CA GLN A 892 -48.78 -23.01 28.97
C GLN A 892 -49.44 -23.54 30.24
N SER A 893 -50.72 -23.20 30.43
CA SER A 893 -51.58 -23.76 31.47
C SER A 893 -52.83 -24.38 30.87
N ARG A 894 -53.46 -25.33 31.58
CA ARG A 894 -54.65 -26.05 31.10
C ARG A 894 -55.86 -25.90 32.03
N PRO A 895 -56.44 -24.69 32.15
CA PRO A 895 -57.68 -24.49 32.90
C PRO A 895 -58.88 -24.99 32.06
N GLY A 896 -59.08 -26.31 32.01
CA GLY A 896 -60.25 -26.93 31.34
C GLY A 896 -59.94 -27.63 30.00
N ARG A 897 -60.73 -27.36 28.94
CA ARG A 897 -60.63 -28.04 27.63
C ARG A 897 -59.68 -27.37 26.63
N SER A 898 -59.29 -26.11 26.86
CA SER A 898 -58.34 -25.34 26.04
C SER A 898 -57.01 -25.12 26.77
N TYR A 899 -55.94 -24.91 26.00
CA TYR A 899 -54.66 -24.45 26.53
C TYR A 899 -54.66 -22.92 26.54
N VAL A 900 -54.30 -22.34 27.68
CA VAL A 900 -54.15 -20.89 27.87
C VAL A 900 -52.68 -20.60 28.06
N TYR A 901 -52.13 -19.75 27.20
CA TYR A 901 -50.77 -19.26 27.27
C TYR A 901 -50.74 -17.95 28.05
N THR A 902 -49.82 -17.86 29.00
CA THR A 902 -49.56 -16.65 29.80
C THR A 902 -48.22 -16.07 29.35
N LEU A 903 -48.22 -14.81 28.92
CA LEU A 903 -47.04 -14.06 28.47
C LEU A 903 -46.81 -12.92 29.48
N PRO A 904 -45.80 -12.99 30.36
CA PRO A 904 -45.52 -11.93 31.32
C PRO A 904 -44.86 -10.71 30.64
N ARG A 905 -45.34 -9.49 30.95
CA ARG A 905 -44.80 -8.23 30.41
C ARG A 905 -43.30 -8.12 30.62
N THR A 906 -42.83 -8.46 31.83
CA THR A 906 -41.41 -8.40 32.18
C THR A 906 -40.53 -9.27 31.30
N ARG A 907 -41.01 -10.45 30.83
CA ARG A 907 -40.26 -11.35 29.96
C ARG A 907 -40.30 -10.86 28.50
N VAL A 908 -41.47 -10.39 28.05
CA VAL A 908 -41.66 -9.80 26.71
C VAL A 908 -40.78 -8.55 26.53
N THR A 909 -40.82 -7.60 27.47
CA THR A 909 -39.99 -6.39 27.40
C THR A 909 -38.50 -6.70 27.45
N ARG A 910 -38.10 -7.72 28.21
CA ARG A 910 -36.70 -8.17 28.31
C ARG A 910 -36.16 -8.68 26.98
N ILE A 911 -36.87 -9.60 26.32
CA ILE A 911 -36.42 -10.10 25.01
C ILE A 911 -36.45 -8.98 23.96
N GLN A 912 -37.44 -8.08 24.03
CA GLN A 912 -37.52 -6.95 23.12
C GLN A 912 -36.34 -6.01 23.30
N THR A 913 -35.93 -5.76 24.56
CA THR A 913 -34.71 -4.99 24.87
C THR A 913 -33.47 -5.63 24.25
N VAL A 914 -33.35 -6.96 24.30
CA VAL A 914 -32.21 -7.67 23.67
C VAL A 914 -32.28 -7.55 22.14
N LEU A 915 -33.45 -7.74 21.52
CA LEU A 915 -33.63 -7.62 20.07
C LEU A 915 -33.37 -6.19 19.58
N ASP A 916 -33.96 -5.19 20.24
CA ASP A 916 -33.83 -3.78 19.91
C ASP A 916 -32.40 -3.29 20.11
N ARG A 917 -31.74 -3.65 21.20
CA ARG A 917 -30.34 -3.25 21.41
C ARG A 917 -29.35 -4.05 20.60
N SER A 918 -29.71 -5.25 20.11
CA SER A 918 -28.78 -6.07 19.32
C SER A 918 -28.41 -5.43 17.98
N THR A 919 -29.21 -4.49 17.46
CA THR A 919 -28.86 -3.70 16.28
C THR A 919 -27.81 -2.64 16.58
N ASP A 920 -27.78 -2.14 17.82
CA ASP A 920 -26.88 -1.07 18.26
C ASP A 920 -25.51 -1.62 18.72
N LEU A 921 -25.38 -2.95 18.83
CA LEU A 921 -24.15 -3.63 19.21
C LEU A 921 -23.16 -3.70 18.04
N SER A 922 -21.88 -3.55 18.35
CA SER A 922 -20.78 -3.82 17.41
C SER A 922 -20.80 -5.28 16.93
N LEU A 923 -20.10 -5.57 15.83
CA LEU A 923 -20.05 -6.93 15.28
C LEU A 923 -19.49 -7.95 16.28
N LYS A 924 -18.48 -7.58 17.06
CA LYS A 924 -17.88 -8.42 18.11
C LYS A 924 -18.90 -8.71 19.20
N GLU A 925 -19.61 -7.69 19.66
CA GLU A 925 -20.61 -7.84 20.70
C GLU A 925 -21.78 -8.69 20.23
N ARG A 926 -22.22 -8.55 18.97
CA ARG A 926 -23.22 -9.43 18.37
C ARG A 926 -22.75 -10.89 18.33
N GLN A 927 -21.47 -11.15 18.08
CA GLN A 927 -20.92 -12.51 18.12
C GLN A 927 -20.85 -13.07 19.53
N GLN A 928 -20.40 -12.27 20.50
CA GLN A 928 -20.35 -12.65 21.91
C GLN A 928 -21.75 -12.93 22.44
N LEU A 929 -22.71 -12.08 22.11
CA LEU A 929 -24.11 -12.27 22.45
C LEU A 929 -24.66 -13.55 21.79
N ARG A 930 -24.31 -13.84 20.52
CA ARG A 930 -24.64 -15.14 19.89
C ARG A 930 -24.00 -16.34 20.58
N ALA A 931 -22.82 -16.22 21.17
CA ALA A 931 -22.20 -17.32 21.91
C ALA A 931 -22.93 -17.61 23.23
N VAL A 932 -23.51 -16.58 23.85
CA VAL A 932 -24.34 -16.68 25.06
C VAL A 932 -25.75 -17.22 24.72
N VAL A 933 -26.27 -16.95 23.52
CA VAL A 933 -27.59 -17.41 23.05
C VAL A 933 -27.45 -18.76 22.32
N PRO A 934 -27.93 -19.89 22.89
CA PRO A 934 -27.88 -21.17 22.19
C PRO A 934 -28.69 -21.15 20.87
N GLU A 935 -28.22 -21.84 19.82
CA GLU A 935 -28.95 -21.94 18.52
C GLU A 935 -30.38 -22.49 18.69
N GLU A 936 -30.60 -23.28 19.74
CA GLU A 936 -31.90 -23.76 20.20
C GLU A 936 -32.07 -23.31 21.66
N ALA A 937 -32.52 -22.07 21.84
CA ALA A 937 -32.67 -21.43 23.13
C ALA A 937 -33.77 -22.10 23.99
N GLU A 938 -33.44 -23.16 24.74
CA GLU A 938 -34.40 -23.94 25.53
C GLU A 938 -34.52 -23.55 27.02
N SER A 939 -33.83 -22.49 27.49
CA SER A 939 -33.86 -22.09 28.92
C SER A 939 -34.08 -20.59 29.14
N ALA A 940 -34.47 -20.17 30.35
CA ALA A 940 -34.58 -18.74 30.70
C ALA A 940 -33.24 -18.12 31.17
N ASP A 941 -32.23 -18.96 31.40
CA ASP A 941 -30.94 -18.54 31.99
C ASP A 941 -30.11 -17.75 30.98
N TRP A 942 -30.07 -18.20 29.72
CA TRP A 942 -29.35 -17.47 28.66
C TRP A 942 -29.95 -16.07 28.43
N LEU A 943 -31.27 -15.89 28.60
CA LEU A 943 -31.91 -14.58 28.42
C LEU A 943 -31.42 -13.60 29.50
N THR A 944 -31.17 -14.10 30.71
CA THR A 944 -30.62 -13.29 31.79
C THR A 944 -29.17 -12.91 31.50
N GLU A 945 -28.36 -13.85 31.01
CA GLU A 945 -26.98 -13.57 30.60
C GLU A 945 -26.90 -12.63 29.39
N ALA A 946 -27.79 -12.79 28.41
CA ALA A 946 -27.92 -11.92 27.25
C ALA A 946 -28.34 -10.50 27.64
N LEU A 947 -29.29 -10.35 28.58
CA LEU A 947 -29.65 -9.05 29.14
C LEU A 947 -28.51 -8.42 29.92
N ASP A 948 -27.81 -9.19 30.74
CA ASP A 948 -26.66 -8.70 31.48
C ASP A 948 -25.55 -8.24 30.53
N PHE A 949 -25.36 -8.94 29.40
CA PHE A 949 -24.44 -8.52 28.35
C PHE A 949 -24.88 -7.20 27.71
N VAL A 950 -26.14 -7.10 27.29
CA VAL A 950 -26.72 -5.93 26.60
C VAL A 950 -26.89 -4.70 27.53
N ASN A 951 -26.86 -4.89 28.85
CA ASN A 951 -26.97 -3.81 29.83
C ASN A 951 -25.64 -3.34 30.41
N ARG A 952 -24.57 -4.10 30.19
CA ARG A 952 -23.19 -3.64 30.44
C ARG A 952 -22.77 -2.72 29.32
#